data_AF-A0A653RDH9-F1
#
_entry.id   AF-A0A653RDH9-F1
#
_cell.length_a   1.000
_cell.length_b   1.000
_cell.length_c   1.000
_cell.angle_alpha   90.00
_cell.angle_beta   90.00
_cell.angle_gamma   90.00
#
_symmetry.space_group_name_H-M   'P 1'
#
loop_
_entity.id
_entity.type
_entity.pdbx_description
1 polymer ?
#
loop_
_entity_poly.entity_id
_entity_poly.type
_entity_poly.pdbx_seq_one_letter_code
_entity_poly.pdbx_strand_id
1 'polypeptide(L)'
;MDAIAARSDRLGARLQEVLIARSQTVVKPGNVQLAIGGVAHNWTEVRSPEFWRTYLADEPEITVTYQLPYQIESASLAFEKIQTLLGEKLSADAWTDSDGGELRTEISEAVSTQREAAHASMSDSLAQTEKRFVYAGVDQSFANVASHLLGSAGLVRELLDRGFVDENFTLYVTQFPGQSISASAMNYIIKAVQPDAMDIDYHFGATEEVATGDIDAVLDAESARVLGGQSIYNIEIFDHLLATRPSKLSDPIRRLAANAESHPEFIAAYISSGQYSASFVRLLSAHWPSVFEYLIGQDPDSLDVALVGAALEGVSPALAYKLSEPQRDAIAGNLANFEAMTEPQAPDRARSIARTLSRMGIVSVDLSLTPAPMREELVARSLYEPTLANLRAIFGSDDLLPLDAIKESRAEDVYIHVISHMRDYLLALDEAPEVRTIAQAENFAVVLNDVGSAVPELVAEVAGRADPDCALGDLETLNTALWPSVAAAHRLLLTRATVSTYIAEYGFDEVTVEWLTSAGSIAPDGDSAETLSLALEILNTDQLADDAKLRLIETLDLQAGSIAVDDLSATAHPLLPVLVRNGSVTDDSDAYACLTDEEWETKEALITASVEFPEYMLSLAMSTTDLWIISARPVPEPVKNALLDNLTTFNDDLGPRGAGALASWAAAEAKDPSPEAVLTLAKEGGPASAPSIVALLGAQASSIDIDLLKAALNAIGDPYERLTKRGWERPKVPDTVGMEAVLLRLRSVDIVSKFKRHEKKRVFEVSKRRP
;
A
#
# COMPACT_ATOMS: atom_id res chain seq x y z
N MET A 1 -31.44 20.96 -26.92
CA MET A 1 -32.59 21.63 -26.28
C MET A 1 -32.40 21.52 -24.78
N ASP A 2 -32.74 22.56 -24.01
CA ASP A 2 -32.72 22.46 -22.54
C ASP A 2 -33.97 21.69 -22.08
N ALA A 3 -33.79 20.37 -21.89
CA ALA A 3 -34.87 19.44 -21.57
C ALA A 3 -35.57 19.78 -20.24
N ILE A 4 -34.83 20.36 -19.29
CA ILE A 4 -35.35 20.79 -17.98
C ILE A 4 -36.23 22.03 -18.18
N ALA A 5 -35.72 23.05 -18.88
CA ALA A 5 -36.48 24.27 -19.12
C ALA A 5 -37.81 24.00 -19.86
N ALA A 6 -37.82 23.10 -20.84
CA ALA A 6 -39.01 22.76 -21.61
C ALA A 6 -40.11 22.07 -20.78
N ARG A 7 -39.75 21.38 -19.68
CA ARG A 7 -40.67 20.58 -18.87
C ARG A 7 -41.03 21.23 -17.51
N SER A 8 -40.30 22.26 -17.10
CA SER A 8 -40.37 22.85 -15.75
C SER A 8 -41.76 23.40 -15.38
N ASP A 9 -42.45 24.08 -16.29
CA ASP A 9 -43.79 24.61 -16.00
C ASP A 9 -44.82 23.49 -15.83
N ARG A 10 -44.78 22.48 -16.70
CA ARG A 10 -45.67 21.30 -16.64
C ARG A 10 -45.45 20.50 -15.36
N LEU A 11 -44.19 20.16 -15.05
CA LEU A 11 -43.83 19.39 -13.86
C LEU A 11 -44.15 20.18 -12.59
N GLY A 12 -43.83 21.48 -12.57
CA GLY A 12 -44.12 22.36 -11.44
C GLY A 12 -45.62 22.51 -11.19
N ALA A 13 -46.42 22.69 -12.24
CA ALA A 13 -47.87 22.73 -12.14
C ALA A 13 -48.43 21.42 -11.56
N ARG A 14 -47.93 20.28 -12.04
CA ARG A 14 -48.37 18.96 -11.58
C ARG A 14 -48.00 18.71 -10.11
N LEU A 15 -46.79 19.09 -9.70
CA LEU A 15 -46.36 18.96 -8.31
C LEU A 15 -47.24 19.80 -7.38
N GLN A 16 -47.53 21.04 -7.76
CA GLN A 16 -48.44 21.93 -7.02
C GLN A 16 -49.84 21.33 -6.86
N GLU A 17 -50.42 20.79 -7.94
CA GLU A 17 -51.74 20.13 -7.91
C GLU A 17 -51.75 18.95 -6.93
N VAL A 18 -50.74 18.10 -6.99
CA VAL A 18 -50.66 16.90 -6.14
C VAL A 18 -50.45 17.26 -4.67
N LEU A 19 -49.64 18.28 -4.38
CA LEU A 19 -49.40 18.73 -3.01
C LEU A 19 -50.63 19.38 -2.36
N ILE A 20 -51.46 20.08 -3.15
CA ILE A 20 -52.77 20.59 -2.71
C ILE A 20 -53.77 19.44 -2.54
N ALA A 21 -53.82 18.49 -3.48
CA ALA A 21 -54.73 17.35 -3.40
C ALA A 21 -54.42 16.41 -2.21
N ARG A 22 -53.16 16.39 -1.75
CA ARG A 22 -52.71 15.59 -0.61
C ARG A 22 -53.13 16.18 0.75
N SER A 23 -53.35 17.48 0.86
CA SER A 23 -53.83 18.06 2.12
C SER A 23 -55.30 17.65 2.34
N GLN A 24 -55.60 16.98 3.46
CA GLN A 24 -56.96 16.56 3.83
C GLN A 24 -57.88 17.75 4.20
N THR A 25 -57.37 18.98 4.10
CA THR A 25 -58.05 20.26 4.37
C THR A 25 -57.80 21.24 3.21
N VAL A 26 -58.67 22.24 3.05
CA VAL A 26 -58.50 23.27 2.00
C VAL A 26 -57.38 24.23 2.38
N VAL A 27 -56.19 24.03 1.82
CA VAL A 27 -55.01 24.89 2.04
C VAL A 27 -54.84 25.84 0.84
N LYS A 28 -54.58 27.13 1.12
CA LYS A 28 -54.29 28.11 0.07
C LYS A 28 -52.81 28.00 -0.37
N PRO A 29 -52.48 28.27 -1.65
CA PRO A 29 -51.11 28.20 -2.17
C PRO A 29 -50.05 28.94 -1.35
N GLY A 30 -50.39 30.10 -0.77
CA GLY A 30 -49.47 30.89 0.07
C GLY A 30 -49.18 30.30 1.46
N ASN A 31 -49.83 29.21 1.83
CA ASN A 31 -49.66 28.53 3.11
C ASN A 31 -48.91 27.19 2.96
N VAL A 32 -48.37 26.89 1.78
CA VAL A 32 -47.56 25.70 1.53
C VAL A 32 -46.14 26.16 1.18
N GLN A 33 -45.16 25.70 1.95
CA GLN A 33 -43.76 26.01 1.74
C GLN A 33 -43.00 24.73 1.44
N LEU A 34 -42.23 24.73 0.35
CA LEU A 34 -41.36 23.62 0.00
C LEU A 34 -39.94 23.96 0.43
N ALA A 35 -39.21 22.97 0.95
CA ALA A 35 -37.79 23.08 1.19
C ALA A 35 -37.04 21.89 0.59
N ILE A 36 -35.92 22.19 -0.05
CA ILE A 36 -35.02 21.21 -0.68
C ILE A 36 -33.66 21.36 0.01
N GLY A 37 -33.13 20.28 0.61
CA GLY A 37 -31.84 20.34 1.33
C GLY A 37 -31.80 21.39 2.46
N GLY A 38 -32.96 21.74 3.04
CA GLY A 38 -33.10 22.79 4.06
C GLY A 38 -33.29 24.22 3.53
N VAL A 39 -33.20 24.44 2.21
CA VAL A 39 -33.45 25.75 1.58
C VAL A 39 -34.93 25.88 1.20
N ALA A 40 -35.59 26.93 1.68
CA ALA A 40 -36.99 27.16 1.39
C ALA A 40 -37.21 27.82 0.02
N HIS A 41 -38.19 27.32 -0.73
CA HIS A 41 -38.60 27.81 -2.05
C HIS A 41 -40.04 28.32 -2.01
N ASN A 42 -40.29 29.39 -2.75
CA ASN A 42 -41.64 29.94 -2.88
C ASN A 42 -42.52 29.07 -3.78
N TRP A 43 -43.84 29.09 -3.54
CA TRP A 43 -44.79 28.29 -4.30
C TRP A 43 -44.70 28.53 -5.82
N THR A 44 -44.43 29.76 -6.26
CA THR A 44 -44.28 30.11 -7.69
C THR A 44 -42.96 29.65 -8.30
N GLU A 45 -41.90 29.49 -7.50
CA GLU A 45 -40.58 29.05 -7.97
C GLU A 45 -40.56 27.58 -8.38
N VAL A 46 -41.51 26.77 -7.89
CA VAL A 46 -41.67 25.35 -8.24
C VAL A 46 -41.87 25.11 -9.75
N ARG A 47 -42.29 26.13 -10.49
CA ARG A 47 -42.46 26.08 -11.96
C ARG A 47 -41.24 26.55 -12.74
N SER A 48 -40.22 27.08 -12.06
CA SER A 48 -39.05 27.64 -12.73
C SER A 48 -38.02 26.54 -13.07
N PRO A 49 -37.25 26.71 -14.16
CA PRO A 49 -36.16 25.80 -14.49
C PRO A 49 -35.10 25.68 -13.40
N GLU A 50 -34.83 26.75 -12.66
CA GLU A 50 -33.83 26.80 -11.59
C GLU A 50 -34.20 25.87 -10.45
N PHE A 51 -35.48 25.81 -10.06
CA PHE A 51 -35.97 24.86 -9.06
C PHE A 51 -35.70 23.42 -9.48
N TRP A 52 -36.06 23.05 -10.71
CA TRP A 52 -35.88 21.68 -11.20
C TRP A 52 -34.41 21.31 -11.41
N ARG A 53 -33.55 22.26 -11.81
CA ARG A 53 -32.10 22.00 -11.91
C ARG A 53 -31.50 21.68 -10.54
N THR A 54 -31.85 22.46 -9.51
CA THR A 54 -31.38 22.20 -8.14
C THR A 54 -31.94 20.88 -7.60
N TYR A 55 -33.20 20.57 -7.91
CA TYR A 55 -33.84 19.35 -7.44
C TYR A 55 -33.29 18.07 -8.09
N LEU A 56 -32.89 18.13 -9.36
CA LEU A 56 -32.38 16.97 -10.11
C LEU A 56 -30.87 16.76 -9.96
N ALA A 57 -30.13 17.71 -9.39
CA ALA A 57 -28.66 17.61 -9.25
C ALA A 57 -28.24 16.62 -8.16
N ASP A 58 -28.88 16.70 -6.99
CA ASP A 58 -28.51 15.91 -5.80
C ASP A 58 -29.62 14.94 -5.35
N GLU A 59 -30.71 14.86 -6.13
CA GLU A 59 -31.94 14.09 -5.84
C GLU A 59 -32.42 14.14 -4.37
N PRO A 60 -32.43 15.32 -3.71
CA PRO A 60 -32.75 15.43 -2.28
C PRO A 60 -34.22 15.15 -1.97
N GLU A 61 -34.55 14.88 -0.70
CA GLU A 61 -35.95 14.85 -0.27
C GLU A 61 -36.59 16.24 -0.31
N ILE A 62 -37.87 16.32 -0.67
CA ILE A 62 -38.66 17.56 -0.56
C ILE A 62 -39.38 17.57 0.79
N THR A 63 -39.05 18.53 1.65
CA THR A 63 -39.84 18.80 2.84
C THR A 63 -40.97 19.77 2.51
N VAL A 64 -42.21 19.37 2.71
CA VAL A 64 -43.40 20.20 2.50
C VAL A 64 -43.98 20.60 3.85
N THR A 65 -44.10 21.89 4.08
CA THR A 65 -44.69 22.46 5.30
C THR A 65 -46.02 23.13 4.98
N TYR A 66 -47.07 22.69 5.67
CA TYR A 66 -48.42 23.25 5.60
C TYR A 66 -48.68 24.13 6.82
N GLN A 67 -48.91 25.43 6.58
CA GLN A 67 -49.28 26.39 7.61
C GLN A 67 -50.81 26.46 7.74
N LEU A 68 -51.36 25.71 8.71
CA LEU A 68 -52.79 25.71 9.03
C LEU A 68 -53.09 26.74 10.14
N PRO A 69 -54.35 27.22 10.28
CA PRO A 69 -54.70 28.31 11.19
C PRO A 69 -54.36 28.12 12.68
N TYR A 70 -53.99 26.90 13.12
CA TYR A 70 -53.63 26.58 14.51
C TYR A 70 -52.56 25.47 14.65
N GLN A 71 -51.94 25.02 13.55
CA GLN A 71 -50.97 23.91 13.55
C GLN A 71 -50.04 24.01 12.33
N ILE A 72 -48.80 23.56 12.49
CA ILE A 72 -47.87 23.37 11.38
C ILE A 72 -47.71 21.87 11.18
N GLU A 73 -47.99 21.39 9.97
CA GLU A 73 -47.72 20.01 9.58
C GLU A 73 -46.58 20.00 8.57
N SER A 74 -45.57 19.16 8.80
CA SER A 74 -44.48 18.95 7.85
C SER A 74 -44.42 17.48 7.45
N ALA A 75 -44.12 17.24 6.17
CA ALA A 75 -43.90 15.91 5.64
C ALA A 75 -42.68 15.93 4.71
N SER A 76 -41.79 14.94 4.86
CA SER A 76 -40.71 14.72 3.90
C SER A 76 -41.14 13.76 2.81
N LEU A 77 -40.77 14.06 1.56
CA LEU A 77 -41.09 13.30 0.37
C LEU A 77 -39.81 12.85 -0.31
N ALA A 78 -39.53 11.55 -0.25
CA ALA A 78 -38.44 10.93 -0.97
C ALA A 78 -38.61 11.11 -2.50
N PHE A 79 -37.48 11.15 -3.21
CA PHE A 79 -37.41 11.41 -4.66
C PHE A 79 -38.27 10.42 -5.47
N GLU A 80 -38.24 9.13 -5.13
CA GLU A 80 -39.01 8.07 -5.78
C GLU A 80 -40.53 8.28 -5.59
N LYS A 81 -40.91 8.85 -4.44
CA LYS A 81 -42.30 9.18 -4.17
C LYS A 81 -42.76 10.36 -5.03
N ILE A 82 -41.91 11.35 -5.26
CA ILE A 82 -42.19 12.48 -6.16
C ILE A 82 -42.33 11.99 -7.61
N GLN A 83 -41.43 11.12 -8.09
CA GLN A 83 -41.56 10.50 -9.43
C GLN A 83 -42.90 9.76 -9.59
N THR A 84 -43.29 8.97 -8.58
CA THR A 84 -44.57 8.26 -8.58
C THR A 84 -45.77 9.21 -8.62
N LEU A 85 -45.68 10.33 -7.89
CA LEU A 85 -46.74 11.33 -7.81
C LEU A 85 -46.90 12.14 -9.11
N LEU A 86 -45.80 12.37 -9.83
CA LEU A 86 -45.81 13.06 -11.12
C LEU A 86 -46.14 12.12 -12.29
N GLY A 87 -45.95 10.81 -12.11
CA GLY A 87 -46.28 9.79 -13.12
C GLY A 87 -45.27 9.72 -14.28
N GLU A 88 -44.07 10.27 -14.09
CA GLU A 88 -42.99 10.32 -15.08
C GLU A 88 -41.64 10.14 -14.36
N LYS A 89 -40.69 9.46 -15.00
CA LYS A 89 -39.32 9.35 -14.47
C LYS A 89 -38.64 10.72 -14.59
N LEU A 90 -38.16 11.25 -13.47
CA LEU A 90 -37.51 12.56 -13.41
C LEU A 90 -36.01 12.40 -13.62
N SER A 91 -35.57 12.40 -14.87
CA SER A 91 -34.15 12.28 -15.23
C SER A 91 -33.86 13.11 -16.47
N ALA A 92 -32.93 14.06 -16.34
CA ALA A 92 -32.53 14.95 -17.43
C ALA A 92 -31.95 14.19 -18.62
N ASP A 93 -31.19 13.12 -18.36
CA ASP A 93 -30.62 12.25 -19.38
C ASP A 93 -31.70 11.47 -20.12
N ALA A 94 -32.64 10.86 -19.39
CA ALA A 94 -33.75 10.11 -19.99
C ALA A 94 -34.65 10.98 -20.89
N TRP A 95 -34.86 12.24 -20.51
CA TRP A 95 -35.61 13.19 -21.32
C TRP A 95 -34.87 13.62 -22.59
N THR A 96 -33.56 13.84 -22.48
CA THR A 96 -32.72 14.21 -23.62
C THR A 96 -32.64 13.07 -24.64
N ASP A 97 -32.58 11.82 -24.16
CA ASP A 97 -32.61 10.64 -25.02
C ASP A 97 -33.94 10.45 -25.74
N SER A 98 -35.07 10.67 -25.05
CA SER A 98 -36.42 10.58 -25.64
C SER A 98 -36.63 11.65 -26.72
N ASP A 99 -36.36 12.92 -26.42
CA ASP A 99 -36.50 14.03 -27.39
C ASP A 99 -35.54 13.82 -28.58
N GLY A 100 -34.32 13.35 -28.30
CA GLY A 100 -33.35 13.01 -29.32
C GLY A 100 -33.79 11.82 -30.19
N GLY A 101 -34.56 10.87 -29.65
CA GLY A 101 -35.12 9.73 -30.38
C GLY A 101 -36.24 10.13 -31.34
N GLU A 102 -37.17 10.98 -30.89
CA GLU A 102 -38.26 11.51 -31.73
C GLU A 102 -37.71 12.34 -32.90
N LEU A 103 -36.77 13.26 -32.63
CA LEU A 103 -36.13 14.06 -33.68
C LEU A 103 -35.31 13.21 -34.66
N ARG A 104 -34.61 12.18 -34.17
CA ARG A 104 -33.91 11.24 -35.04
C ARG A 104 -34.88 10.49 -35.96
N THR A 105 -36.06 10.15 -35.46
CA THR A 105 -37.11 9.49 -36.25
C THR A 105 -37.65 10.45 -37.32
N GLU A 106 -38.00 11.69 -36.96
CA GLU A 106 -38.48 12.70 -37.91
C GLU A 106 -37.43 13.03 -38.97
N ILE A 107 -36.15 13.17 -38.59
CA ILE A 107 -35.05 13.34 -39.55
C ILE A 107 -34.94 12.12 -40.45
N SER A 108 -35.04 10.91 -39.92
CA SER A 108 -34.99 9.67 -40.72
C SER A 108 -36.13 9.60 -41.73
N GLU A 109 -37.35 9.95 -41.33
CA GLU A 109 -38.53 9.99 -42.20
C GLU A 109 -38.38 11.08 -43.28
N ALA A 110 -37.89 12.26 -42.92
CA ALA A 110 -37.64 13.36 -43.85
C ALA A 110 -36.54 13.01 -44.86
N VAL A 111 -35.44 12.40 -44.42
CA VAL A 111 -34.35 11.94 -45.29
C VAL A 111 -34.83 10.82 -46.20
N SER A 112 -35.63 9.87 -45.69
CA SER A 112 -36.26 8.83 -46.51
C SER A 112 -37.15 9.44 -47.58
N THR A 113 -38.00 10.40 -47.21
CA THR A 113 -38.89 11.09 -48.14
C THR A 113 -38.12 11.87 -49.20
N GLN A 114 -37.03 12.56 -48.81
CA GLN A 114 -36.14 13.27 -49.74
C GLN A 114 -35.49 12.29 -50.72
N ARG A 115 -35.00 11.15 -50.23
CA ARG A 115 -34.36 10.11 -51.04
C ARG A 115 -35.34 9.50 -52.04
N GLU A 116 -36.52 9.10 -51.59
CA GLU A 116 -37.60 8.64 -52.48
C GLU A 116 -37.92 9.68 -53.56
N ALA A 117 -38.07 10.95 -53.20
CA ALA A 117 -38.35 12.00 -54.18
C ALA A 117 -37.18 12.26 -55.14
N ALA A 118 -35.95 12.13 -54.66
CA ALA A 118 -34.74 12.31 -55.46
C ALA A 118 -34.49 11.16 -56.44
N HIS A 119 -35.01 9.96 -56.17
CA HIS A 119 -34.83 8.76 -57.01
C HIS A 119 -36.10 8.29 -57.71
N ALA A 120 -37.27 8.85 -57.41
CA ALA A 120 -38.52 8.51 -58.07
C ALA A 120 -38.46 8.76 -59.58
N SER A 121 -39.01 7.81 -60.36
CA SER A 121 -39.27 8.04 -61.77
C SER A 121 -40.35 9.10 -61.96
N MET A 122 -40.46 9.63 -63.18
CA MET A 122 -41.53 10.56 -63.50
C MET A 122 -42.92 9.92 -63.33
N SER A 123 -43.09 8.64 -63.69
CA SER A 123 -44.32 7.90 -63.45
C SER A 123 -44.63 7.72 -61.96
N ASP A 124 -43.63 7.41 -61.13
CA ASP A 124 -43.81 7.25 -59.68
C ASP A 124 -44.26 8.56 -59.03
N SER A 125 -43.63 9.66 -59.43
CA SER A 125 -43.98 11.00 -58.94
C SER A 125 -45.41 11.39 -59.31
N LEU A 126 -45.85 11.05 -60.53
CA LEU A 126 -47.23 11.29 -60.98
C LEU A 126 -48.25 10.42 -60.25
N ALA A 127 -47.88 9.20 -59.83
CA ALA A 127 -48.74 8.31 -59.07
C ALA A 127 -48.93 8.74 -57.60
N GLN A 128 -47.97 9.49 -57.02
CA GLN A 128 -48.01 9.94 -55.61
C GLN A 128 -48.93 11.16 -55.41
N THR A 129 -50.24 10.96 -55.44
CA THR A 129 -51.22 12.05 -55.30
C THR A 129 -51.34 12.64 -53.90
N GLU A 130 -50.87 11.91 -52.88
CA GLU A 130 -50.91 12.34 -51.47
C GLU A 130 -49.82 13.38 -51.14
N LYS A 131 -48.70 13.39 -51.89
CA LYS A 131 -47.64 14.38 -51.70
C LYS A 131 -48.03 15.68 -52.41
N ARG A 132 -48.18 16.75 -51.64
CA ARG A 132 -48.61 18.08 -52.13
C ARG A 132 -47.51 19.10 -51.91
N PHE A 133 -47.41 20.05 -52.84
CA PHE A 133 -46.47 21.15 -52.78
C PHE A 133 -47.08 22.41 -53.36
N VAL A 134 -46.55 23.56 -52.95
CA VAL A 134 -47.03 24.85 -53.45
C VAL A 134 -46.44 25.11 -54.84
N TYR A 135 -47.30 25.04 -55.86
CA TYR A 135 -46.98 25.43 -57.22
C TYR A 135 -47.91 26.57 -57.65
N ALA A 136 -47.33 27.66 -58.16
CA ALA A 136 -48.09 28.87 -58.55
C ALA A 136 -49.04 29.40 -57.43
N GLY A 137 -48.63 29.30 -56.16
CA GLY A 137 -49.41 29.75 -55.01
C GLY A 137 -50.57 28.83 -54.60
N VAL A 138 -50.67 27.64 -55.18
CA VAL A 138 -51.71 26.66 -54.85
C VAL A 138 -51.05 25.35 -54.40
N ASP A 139 -51.58 24.75 -53.34
CA ASP A 139 -51.14 23.45 -52.84
C ASP A 139 -51.70 22.32 -53.73
N GLN A 140 -50.85 21.65 -54.50
CA GLN A 140 -51.22 20.67 -55.54
C GLN A 140 -50.26 19.47 -55.58
N SER A 141 -50.73 18.33 -56.11
CA SER A 141 -49.90 17.15 -56.38
C SER A 141 -49.18 17.26 -57.72
N PHE A 142 -48.16 16.42 -57.94
CA PHE A 142 -47.42 16.34 -59.21
C PHE A 142 -48.33 16.06 -60.41
N ALA A 143 -49.31 15.16 -60.26
CA ALA A 143 -50.29 14.88 -61.30
C ALA A 143 -51.07 16.13 -61.73
N ASN A 144 -51.46 16.99 -60.78
CA ASN A 144 -52.19 18.22 -61.06
C ASN A 144 -51.30 19.27 -61.74
N VAL A 145 -50.05 19.39 -61.31
CA VAL A 145 -49.06 20.26 -61.97
C VAL A 145 -48.80 19.80 -63.40
N ALA A 146 -48.59 18.50 -63.63
CA ALA A 146 -48.44 17.94 -64.97
C ALA A 146 -49.68 18.14 -65.85
N SER A 147 -50.88 18.02 -65.27
CA SER A 147 -52.15 18.37 -65.95
C SER A 147 -52.14 19.81 -66.45
N HIS A 148 -51.69 20.72 -65.60
CA HIS A 148 -51.67 22.16 -65.88
C HIS A 148 -50.64 22.50 -66.97
N LEU A 149 -49.44 21.91 -66.89
CA LEU A 149 -48.36 22.15 -67.84
C LEU A 149 -48.62 21.54 -69.23
N LEU A 150 -49.17 20.33 -69.28
CA LEU A 150 -49.39 19.60 -70.54
C LEU A 150 -50.70 19.98 -71.24
N GLY A 151 -51.63 20.63 -70.54
CA GLY A 151 -52.88 21.14 -71.11
C GLY A 151 -53.70 20.05 -71.81
N SER A 152 -53.89 20.18 -73.13
CA SER A 152 -54.68 19.24 -73.94
C SER A 152 -53.88 18.07 -74.53
N ALA A 153 -52.59 17.93 -74.20
CA ALA A 153 -51.72 16.86 -74.72
C ALA A 153 -51.96 15.50 -74.02
N GLY A 154 -53.17 14.95 -74.16
CA GLY A 154 -53.59 13.72 -73.47
C GLY A 154 -52.72 12.49 -73.75
N LEU A 155 -52.21 12.34 -74.98
CA LEU A 155 -51.32 11.22 -75.34
C LEU A 155 -49.98 11.29 -74.59
N VAL A 156 -49.35 12.47 -74.52
CA VAL A 156 -48.06 12.64 -73.83
C VAL A 156 -48.21 12.28 -72.35
N ARG A 157 -49.35 12.67 -71.77
CA ARG A 157 -49.66 12.32 -70.39
C ARG A 157 -49.85 10.82 -70.18
N GLU A 158 -50.59 10.14 -71.05
CA GLU A 158 -50.76 8.68 -70.95
C GLU A 158 -49.44 7.93 -71.12
N LEU A 159 -48.50 8.48 -71.92
CA LEU A 159 -47.15 7.93 -72.05
C LEU A 159 -46.29 8.16 -70.80
N LEU A 160 -46.39 9.32 -70.15
CA LEU A 160 -45.72 9.61 -68.87
C LEU A 160 -46.30 8.75 -67.72
N ASP A 161 -47.62 8.68 -67.61
CA ASP A 161 -48.32 7.92 -66.56
C ASP A 161 -48.01 6.42 -66.63
N ARG A 162 -47.74 5.89 -67.84
CA ARG A 162 -47.34 4.48 -68.06
C ARG A 162 -45.83 4.26 -68.13
N GLY A 163 -45.01 5.29 -67.96
CA GLY A 163 -43.54 5.20 -68.01
C GLY A 163 -42.97 4.90 -69.41
N PHE A 164 -43.74 5.12 -70.49
CA PHE A 164 -43.24 5.01 -71.87
C PHE A 164 -42.41 6.23 -72.31
N VAL A 165 -42.70 7.37 -71.68
CA VAL A 165 -41.81 8.55 -71.66
C VAL A 165 -41.42 8.72 -70.21
N ASP A 166 -40.13 8.64 -69.93
CA ASP A 166 -39.57 8.74 -68.58
C ASP A 166 -38.52 9.86 -68.53
N GLU A 167 -37.86 10.00 -67.39
CA GLU A 167 -36.73 10.90 -67.17
C GLU A 167 -35.56 10.67 -68.16
N ASN A 168 -35.47 9.47 -68.74
CA ASN A 168 -34.44 9.06 -69.69
C ASN A 168 -34.86 9.21 -71.14
N PHE A 169 -36.08 9.68 -71.42
CA PHE A 169 -36.60 9.69 -72.77
C PHE A 169 -35.68 10.43 -73.74
N THR A 170 -35.09 11.54 -73.29
CA THR A 170 -34.10 12.30 -74.07
C THR A 170 -32.86 11.46 -74.40
N LEU A 171 -32.42 10.54 -73.54
CA LEU A 171 -31.31 9.61 -73.78
C LEU A 171 -31.68 8.55 -74.82
N TYR A 172 -32.93 8.06 -74.81
CA TYR A 172 -33.41 7.10 -75.81
C TYR A 172 -33.58 7.73 -77.19
N VAL A 173 -33.93 9.02 -77.25
CA VAL A 173 -34.27 9.69 -78.52
C VAL A 173 -33.17 10.60 -79.08
N THR A 174 -32.11 10.89 -78.32
CA THR A 174 -31.01 11.71 -78.82
C THR A 174 -30.11 10.90 -79.75
N GLN A 175 -30.02 11.34 -81.01
CA GLN A 175 -29.19 10.68 -82.01
C GLN A 175 -27.69 11.02 -81.92
N PHE A 176 -27.22 11.92 -81.04
CA PHE A 176 -25.81 12.12 -80.58
C PHE A 176 -25.70 13.49 -79.85
N PRO A 177 -25.21 13.58 -78.60
CA PRO A 177 -24.76 14.83 -78.01
C PRO A 177 -23.24 14.84 -77.76
N GLY A 178 -22.57 15.96 -78.10
CA GLY A 178 -21.12 16.19 -78.03
C GLY A 178 -20.48 16.26 -76.63
N GLN A 179 -21.04 15.58 -75.65
CA GLN A 179 -20.44 15.19 -74.36
C GLN A 179 -20.98 13.79 -74.07
N SER A 180 -20.45 12.79 -74.77
CA SER A 180 -21.00 11.44 -74.74
C SER A 180 -20.65 10.76 -73.42
N ILE A 181 -21.61 10.68 -72.51
CA ILE A 181 -21.61 9.66 -71.44
C ILE A 181 -21.41 8.32 -72.14
N SER A 182 -20.38 7.55 -71.74
CA SER A 182 -20.08 6.27 -72.37
C SER A 182 -21.20 5.25 -72.12
N ALA A 183 -21.24 4.17 -72.90
CA ALA A 183 -22.21 3.10 -72.67
C ALA A 183 -22.07 2.48 -71.27
N SER A 184 -20.85 2.43 -70.72
CA SER A 184 -20.57 1.96 -69.36
C SER A 184 -21.15 2.91 -68.31
N ALA A 185 -20.81 4.21 -68.38
CA ALA A 185 -21.37 5.21 -67.47
C ALA A 185 -22.91 5.27 -67.53
N MET A 186 -23.47 5.18 -68.74
CA MET A 186 -24.91 5.17 -68.98
C MET A 186 -25.58 3.94 -68.35
N ASN A 187 -24.99 2.76 -68.52
CA ASN A 187 -25.52 1.52 -67.94
C ASN A 187 -25.55 1.60 -66.41
N TYR A 188 -24.52 2.17 -65.78
CA TYR A 188 -24.51 2.35 -64.33
C TYR A 188 -25.59 3.33 -63.86
N ILE A 189 -25.77 4.46 -64.57
CA ILE A 189 -26.83 5.43 -64.26
C ILE A 189 -28.20 4.76 -64.25
N ILE A 190 -28.52 3.99 -65.29
CA ILE A 190 -29.82 3.33 -65.45
C ILE A 190 -30.02 2.19 -64.45
N LYS A 191 -28.97 1.39 -64.18
CA LYS A 191 -29.10 0.18 -63.35
C LYS A 191 -28.97 0.44 -61.85
N ALA A 192 -28.13 1.39 -61.45
CA ALA A 192 -27.78 1.61 -60.05
C ALA A 192 -28.23 3.00 -59.57
N VAL A 193 -27.91 4.08 -60.29
CA VAL A 193 -28.16 5.45 -59.79
C VAL A 193 -29.64 5.80 -59.73
N GLN A 194 -30.38 5.53 -60.80
CA GLN A 194 -31.81 5.86 -60.86
C GLN A 194 -32.66 4.98 -59.95
N PRO A 195 -32.50 3.64 -59.94
CA PRO A 195 -33.24 2.77 -59.02
C PRO A 195 -32.75 2.87 -57.58
N ASP A 196 -31.68 3.63 -57.34
CA ASP A 196 -31.04 3.79 -56.03
C ASP A 196 -30.58 2.47 -55.42
N ALA A 197 -29.94 1.65 -56.24
CA ALA A 197 -29.48 0.31 -55.89
C ALA A 197 -27.95 0.28 -55.75
N MET A 198 -27.47 -0.56 -54.83
CA MET A 198 -26.05 -0.89 -54.72
C MET A 198 -25.68 -1.87 -55.84
N ASP A 199 -24.69 -1.51 -56.66
CA ASP A 199 -24.06 -2.42 -57.62
C ASP A 199 -22.56 -2.48 -57.30
N ILE A 200 -22.25 -3.30 -56.29
CA ILE A 200 -20.96 -3.31 -55.58
C ILE A 200 -19.79 -3.59 -56.52
N ASP A 201 -19.98 -4.53 -57.45
CA ASP A 201 -18.96 -5.09 -58.32
C ASP A 201 -19.04 -4.56 -59.76
N TYR A 202 -19.85 -3.53 -60.02
CA TYR A 202 -19.92 -2.93 -61.36
C TYR A 202 -18.55 -2.40 -61.79
N HIS A 203 -18.08 -2.89 -62.93
CA HIS A 203 -16.83 -2.48 -63.54
C HIS A 203 -17.04 -1.34 -64.56
N PHE A 204 -16.34 -0.22 -64.37
CA PHE A 204 -16.34 0.90 -65.29
C PHE A 204 -15.32 0.69 -66.40
N GLY A 205 -15.79 0.32 -67.58
CA GLY A 205 -14.96 0.18 -68.77
C GLY A 205 -15.31 -1.06 -69.58
N ALA A 206 -14.53 -1.32 -70.64
CA ALA A 206 -14.66 -2.53 -71.46
C ALA A 206 -13.42 -3.45 -71.36
N THR A 207 -12.40 -3.01 -70.64
CA THR A 207 -11.13 -3.70 -70.40
C THR A 207 -11.04 -4.15 -68.95
N GLU A 208 -9.91 -4.71 -68.50
CA GLU A 208 -9.70 -4.95 -67.06
C GLU A 208 -9.30 -3.66 -66.32
N GLU A 209 -8.79 -2.66 -67.03
CA GLU A 209 -8.46 -1.34 -66.46
C GLU A 209 -9.73 -0.51 -66.23
N VAL A 210 -9.84 0.06 -65.02
CA VAL A 210 -10.93 0.95 -64.62
C VAL A 210 -10.87 2.27 -65.39
N ALA A 211 -11.91 2.56 -66.15
CA ALA A 211 -12.12 3.80 -66.86
C ALA A 211 -12.64 4.88 -65.89
N THR A 212 -11.73 5.51 -65.13
CA THR A 212 -12.09 6.59 -64.17
C THR A 212 -12.82 7.78 -64.80
N GLY A 213 -12.63 8.02 -66.10
CA GLY A 213 -13.42 9.00 -66.86
C GLY A 213 -14.91 8.68 -66.96
N ASP A 214 -15.28 7.40 -66.94
CA ASP A 214 -16.69 6.98 -66.88
C ASP A 214 -17.28 7.24 -65.49
N ILE A 215 -16.49 7.02 -64.43
CA ILE A 215 -16.88 7.35 -63.04
C ILE A 215 -17.10 8.86 -62.90
N ASP A 216 -16.17 9.68 -63.40
CA ASP A 216 -16.32 11.14 -63.40
C ASP A 216 -17.55 11.58 -64.21
N ALA A 217 -17.83 10.95 -65.36
CA ALA A 217 -19.04 11.24 -66.14
C ALA A 217 -20.33 10.92 -65.38
N VAL A 218 -20.39 9.81 -64.63
CA VAL A 218 -21.52 9.48 -63.74
C VAL A 218 -21.66 10.51 -62.62
N LEU A 219 -20.55 10.85 -61.96
CA LEU A 219 -20.55 11.83 -60.87
C LEU A 219 -20.94 13.24 -61.36
N ASP A 220 -20.53 13.64 -62.56
CA ASP A 220 -20.87 14.94 -63.14
C ASP A 220 -22.33 15.00 -63.61
N ALA A 221 -22.85 13.90 -64.16
CA ALA A 221 -24.24 13.82 -64.61
C ALA A 221 -25.24 13.75 -63.45
N GLU A 222 -24.95 12.95 -62.43
CA GLU A 222 -25.92 12.57 -61.38
C GLU A 222 -25.38 12.77 -59.96
N SER A 223 -24.47 13.73 -59.73
CA SER A 223 -23.77 13.93 -58.45
C SER A 223 -24.66 13.85 -57.22
N ALA A 224 -25.84 14.49 -57.26
CA ALA A 224 -26.74 14.55 -56.12
C ALA A 224 -27.37 13.19 -55.80
N ARG A 225 -27.80 12.45 -56.84
CA ARG A 225 -28.36 11.10 -56.69
C ARG A 225 -27.30 10.11 -56.23
N VAL A 226 -26.11 10.16 -56.82
CA VAL A 226 -25.02 9.25 -56.45
C VAL A 226 -24.58 9.51 -55.00
N LEU A 227 -24.18 10.74 -54.64
CA LEU A 227 -23.67 11.03 -53.30
C LEU A 227 -24.75 10.94 -52.20
N GLY A 228 -26.03 11.10 -52.56
CA GLY A 228 -27.17 10.97 -51.66
C GLY A 228 -27.71 9.55 -51.51
N GLY A 229 -27.50 8.69 -52.51
CA GLY A 229 -28.11 7.37 -52.62
C GLY A 229 -27.21 6.21 -52.18
N GLN A 230 -27.69 5.00 -52.48
CA GLN A 230 -27.02 3.71 -52.34
C GLN A 230 -26.12 3.38 -53.53
N SER A 231 -26.33 3.98 -54.69
CA SER A 231 -25.49 3.78 -55.87
C SER A 231 -24.06 4.31 -55.71
N ILE A 232 -23.74 4.98 -54.59
CA ILE A 232 -22.36 5.30 -54.23
C ILE A 232 -21.57 4.06 -53.83
N TYR A 233 -22.23 3.02 -53.29
CA TYR A 233 -21.61 1.83 -52.72
C TYR A 233 -21.19 0.84 -53.82
N ASN A 234 -20.24 1.28 -54.64
CA ASN A 234 -19.50 0.51 -55.63
C ASN A 234 -18.00 0.63 -55.33
N ILE A 235 -17.26 -0.46 -55.47
CA ILE A 235 -15.84 -0.52 -55.07
C ILE A 235 -15.00 0.48 -55.87
N GLU A 236 -15.17 0.52 -57.20
CA GLU A 236 -14.38 1.39 -58.08
C GLU A 236 -14.70 2.87 -57.88
N ILE A 237 -15.96 3.21 -57.60
CA ILE A 237 -16.36 4.58 -57.24
C ILE A 237 -15.71 4.99 -55.91
N PHE A 238 -15.74 4.12 -54.89
CA PHE A 238 -15.09 4.39 -53.61
C PHE A 238 -13.58 4.53 -53.75
N ASP A 239 -12.92 3.64 -54.50
CA ASP A 239 -11.48 3.72 -54.77
C ASP A 239 -11.11 5.05 -55.45
N HIS A 240 -11.85 5.42 -56.51
CA HIS A 240 -11.65 6.70 -57.20
C HIS A 240 -11.86 7.90 -56.28
N LEU A 241 -12.90 7.89 -55.45
CA LEU A 241 -13.20 9.01 -54.54
C LEU A 241 -12.24 9.09 -53.35
N LEU A 242 -11.77 7.98 -52.81
CA LEU A 242 -10.75 7.97 -51.76
C LEU A 242 -9.41 8.51 -52.29
N ALA A 243 -9.06 8.14 -53.53
CA ALA A 243 -7.84 8.62 -54.18
C ALA A 243 -7.89 10.11 -54.55
N THR A 244 -9.04 10.62 -55.01
CA THR A 244 -9.14 11.96 -55.62
C THR A 244 -9.87 13.00 -54.79
N ARG A 245 -10.94 12.64 -54.09
CA ARG A 245 -11.88 13.56 -53.43
C ARG A 245 -12.48 12.97 -52.14
N PRO A 246 -11.67 12.60 -51.13
CA PRO A 246 -12.14 11.84 -49.95
C PRO A 246 -13.19 12.59 -49.12
N SER A 247 -13.19 13.92 -49.15
CA SER A 247 -14.21 14.73 -48.47
C SER A 247 -15.64 14.50 -48.97
N LYS A 248 -15.82 14.03 -50.21
CA LYS A 248 -17.16 13.68 -50.74
C LYS A 248 -17.75 12.42 -50.11
N LEU A 249 -16.94 11.62 -49.42
CA LEU A 249 -17.37 10.38 -48.78
C LEU A 249 -17.82 10.54 -47.33
N SER A 250 -17.78 11.76 -46.75
CA SER A 250 -18.17 11.97 -45.34
C SER A 250 -19.60 11.50 -45.05
N ASP A 251 -20.57 11.90 -45.89
CA ASP A 251 -21.97 11.54 -45.71
C ASP A 251 -22.25 10.09 -46.11
N PRO A 252 -21.74 9.57 -47.26
CA PRO A 252 -21.83 8.15 -47.59
C PRO A 252 -21.31 7.21 -46.50
N ILE A 253 -20.17 7.53 -45.89
CA ILE A 253 -19.56 6.71 -44.83
C ILE A 253 -20.39 6.78 -43.55
N ARG A 254 -20.89 7.96 -43.17
CA ARG A 254 -21.79 8.10 -42.02
C ARG A 254 -23.06 7.28 -42.20
N ARG A 255 -23.67 7.34 -43.38
CA ARG A 255 -24.85 6.52 -43.72
C ARG A 255 -24.54 5.03 -43.69
N LEU A 256 -23.37 4.63 -44.20
CA LEU A 256 -22.94 3.24 -44.18
C LEU A 256 -22.74 2.75 -42.75
N ALA A 257 -22.05 3.51 -41.90
CA ALA A 257 -21.85 3.21 -40.49
C ALA A 257 -23.17 3.05 -39.71
N ALA A 258 -24.15 3.91 -39.99
CA ALA A 258 -25.48 3.85 -39.36
C ALA A 258 -26.27 2.58 -39.77
N ASN A 259 -25.98 2.01 -40.94
CA ASN A 259 -26.67 0.83 -41.48
C ASN A 259 -25.81 -0.43 -41.48
N ALA A 260 -24.61 -0.39 -40.87
CA ALA A 260 -23.61 -1.44 -40.99
C ALA A 260 -24.08 -2.80 -40.46
N GLU A 261 -24.93 -2.82 -39.42
CA GLU A 261 -25.50 -4.06 -38.86
C GLU A 261 -26.59 -4.66 -39.78
N SER A 262 -27.34 -3.83 -40.51
CA SER A 262 -28.42 -4.27 -41.39
C SER A 262 -27.95 -4.62 -42.80
N HIS A 263 -26.89 -3.95 -43.28
CA HIS A 263 -26.36 -4.07 -44.65
C HIS A 263 -24.83 -4.13 -44.65
N PRO A 264 -24.23 -5.22 -44.14
CA PRO A 264 -22.77 -5.37 -44.05
C PRO A 264 -22.10 -5.70 -45.40
N GLU A 265 -22.88 -6.01 -46.44
CA GLU A 265 -22.41 -6.56 -47.72
C GLU A 265 -21.33 -5.69 -48.37
N PHE A 266 -21.55 -4.38 -48.46
CA PHE A 266 -20.58 -3.46 -49.03
C PHE A 266 -19.31 -3.33 -48.17
N ILE A 267 -19.45 -3.31 -46.84
CA ILE A 267 -18.29 -3.23 -45.93
C ILE A 267 -17.40 -4.47 -46.12
N ALA A 268 -18.00 -5.66 -46.15
CA ALA A 268 -17.29 -6.91 -46.36
C ALA A 268 -16.61 -6.96 -47.74
N ALA A 269 -17.32 -6.56 -48.79
CA ALA A 269 -16.80 -6.55 -50.15
C ALA A 269 -15.65 -5.55 -50.32
N TYR A 270 -15.79 -4.35 -49.77
CA TYR A 270 -14.77 -3.31 -49.88
C TYR A 270 -13.51 -3.63 -49.07
N ILE A 271 -13.65 -4.21 -47.86
CA ILE A 271 -12.48 -4.68 -47.10
C ILE A 271 -11.72 -5.78 -47.86
N SER A 272 -12.44 -6.67 -48.55
CA SER A 272 -11.84 -7.80 -49.26
C SER A 272 -11.19 -7.42 -50.58
N SER A 273 -11.77 -6.47 -51.31
CA SER A 273 -11.44 -6.22 -52.73
C SER A 273 -11.07 -4.77 -53.06
N GLY A 274 -11.34 -3.83 -52.15
CA GLY A 274 -11.06 -2.41 -52.36
C GLY A 274 -9.58 -2.08 -52.26
N GLN A 275 -9.10 -1.19 -53.13
CA GLN A 275 -7.69 -0.79 -53.16
C GLN A 275 -7.26 0.01 -51.92
N TYR A 276 -8.19 0.75 -51.31
CA TYR A 276 -7.93 1.66 -50.18
C TYR A 276 -8.62 1.21 -48.88
N SER A 277 -8.68 -0.10 -48.63
CA SER A 277 -9.36 -0.71 -47.47
C SER A 277 -8.99 -0.08 -46.12
N ALA A 278 -7.71 0.16 -45.83
CA ALA A 278 -7.26 0.83 -44.61
C ALA A 278 -7.81 2.27 -44.48
N SER A 279 -7.74 3.07 -45.56
CA SER A 279 -8.28 4.44 -45.55
C SER A 279 -9.80 4.47 -45.37
N PHE A 280 -10.50 3.51 -45.97
CA PHE A 280 -11.94 3.33 -45.77
C PHE A 280 -12.27 2.98 -44.31
N VAL A 281 -11.57 1.99 -43.73
CA VAL A 281 -11.77 1.58 -42.33
C VAL A 281 -11.50 2.73 -41.37
N ARG A 282 -10.46 3.53 -41.60
CA ARG A 282 -10.16 4.74 -40.81
C ARG A 282 -11.30 5.76 -40.84
N LEU A 283 -11.95 5.97 -41.98
CA LEU A 283 -13.08 6.90 -42.05
C LEU A 283 -14.34 6.29 -41.41
N LEU A 284 -14.54 4.98 -41.57
CA LEU A 284 -15.68 4.25 -41.03
C LEU A 284 -15.67 4.21 -39.50
N SER A 285 -14.49 4.00 -38.90
CA SER A 285 -14.32 3.90 -37.44
C SER A 285 -14.73 5.16 -36.69
N ALA A 286 -14.70 6.34 -37.34
CA ALA A 286 -15.16 7.59 -36.73
C ALA A 286 -16.67 7.61 -36.44
N HIS A 287 -17.43 6.70 -37.06
CA HIS A 287 -18.90 6.70 -37.05
C HIS A 287 -19.52 5.38 -36.62
N TRP A 288 -18.79 4.26 -36.59
CA TRP A 288 -19.33 2.94 -36.31
C TRP A 288 -18.85 2.35 -34.96
N PRO A 289 -19.72 2.26 -33.93
CA PRO A 289 -19.35 1.74 -32.61
C PRO A 289 -18.81 0.31 -32.61
N SER A 290 -19.34 -0.55 -33.49
CA SER A 290 -19.02 -1.99 -33.53
C SER A 290 -17.88 -2.30 -34.50
N VAL A 291 -17.12 -1.30 -34.97
CA VAL A 291 -16.07 -1.49 -35.99
C VAL A 291 -14.99 -2.48 -35.55
N PHE A 292 -14.51 -2.39 -34.31
CA PHE A 292 -13.46 -3.29 -33.81
C PHE A 292 -14.00 -4.70 -33.57
N GLU A 293 -15.22 -4.82 -33.02
CA GLU A 293 -15.90 -6.11 -32.88
C GLU A 293 -16.05 -6.82 -34.24
N TYR A 294 -16.35 -6.07 -35.30
CA TYR A 294 -16.46 -6.59 -36.65
C TYR A 294 -15.10 -6.98 -37.26
N LEU A 295 -14.09 -6.11 -37.17
CA LEU A 295 -12.78 -6.35 -37.78
C LEU A 295 -12.02 -7.50 -37.12
N ILE A 296 -12.12 -7.63 -35.80
CA ILE A 296 -11.48 -8.71 -35.04
C ILE A 296 -12.30 -9.99 -35.14
N GLY A 297 -13.63 -9.87 -35.21
CA GLY A 297 -14.53 -11.00 -35.33
C GLY A 297 -14.47 -11.92 -34.11
N GLN A 298 -14.66 -13.23 -34.37
CA GLN A 298 -14.70 -14.29 -33.35
C GLN A 298 -13.33 -14.92 -33.04
N ASP A 299 -12.31 -14.62 -33.84
CA ASP A 299 -10.96 -15.16 -33.69
C ASP A 299 -9.95 -14.01 -33.50
N PRO A 300 -9.76 -13.57 -32.25
CA PRO A 300 -8.84 -12.48 -31.93
C PRO A 300 -7.38 -12.76 -32.32
N ASP A 301 -6.99 -14.02 -32.47
CA ASP A 301 -5.62 -14.41 -32.86
C ASP A 301 -5.35 -14.15 -34.36
N SER A 302 -6.40 -13.98 -35.16
CA SER A 302 -6.34 -13.73 -36.61
C SER A 302 -6.45 -12.26 -36.99
N LEU A 303 -6.23 -11.35 -36.03
CA LEU A 303 -6.37 -9.91 -36.19
C LEU A 303 -5.54 -9.36 -37.36
N ASP A 304 -6.19 -8.63 -38.27
CA ASP A 304 -5.52 -7.87 -39.32
C ASP A 304 -4.96 -6.55 -38.75
N VAL A 305 -3.64 -6.53 -38.53
CA VAL A 305 -2.93 -5.42 -37.90
C VAL A 305 -3.09 -4.12 -38.69
N ALA A 306 -3.13 -4.19 -40.03
CA ALA A 306 -3.23 -3.00 -40.87
C ALA A 306 -4.63 -2.37 -40.78
N LEU A 307 -5.68 -3.20 -40.83
CA LEU A 307 -7.06 -2.71 -40.76
C LEU A 307 -7.43 -2.24 -39.36
N VAL A 308 -7.05 -2.97 -38.31
CA VAL A 308 -7.31 -2.55 -36.93
C VAL A 308 -6.49 -1.32 -36.57
N GLY A 309 -5.23 -1.24 -37.01
CA GLY A 309 -4.40 -0.04 -36.86
C GLY A 309 -5.04 1.18 -37.54
N ALA A 310 -5.54 1.01 -38.77
CA ALA A 310 -6.25 2.08 -39.47
C ALA A 310 -7.56 2.49 -38.77
N ALA A 311 -8.32 1.55 -38.20
CA ALA A 311 -9.48 1.86 -37.37
C ALA A 311 -9.09 2.68 -36.13
N LEU A 312 -7.94 2.37 -35.51
CA LEU A 312 -7.41 3.13 -34.39
C LEU A 312 -7.02 4.56 -34.81
N GLU A 313 -6.43 4.75 -35.99
CA GLU A 313 -6.18 6.08 -36.56
C GLU A 313 -7.44 6.88 -36.85
N GLY A 314 -8.59 6.23 -36.90
CA GLY A 314 -9.86 6.85 -37.25
C GLY A 314 -10.83 7.02 -36.08
N VAL A 315 -10.44 6.62 -34.86
CA VAL A 315 -11.34 6.70 -33.71
C VAL A 315 -11.82 8.11 -33.41
N SER A 316 -13.03 8.18 -32.86
CA SER A 316 -13.67 9.40 -32.38
C SER A 316 -13.91 9.29 -30.87
N PRO A 317 -13.43 10.23 -30.05
CA PRO A 317 -13.68 10.24 -28.61
C PRO A 317 -15.14 10.56 -28.27
N ALA A 318 -16.00 10.87 -29.24
CA ALA A 318 -17.44 11.02 -29.01
C ALA A 318 -18.18 9.66 -29.04
N LEU A 319 -17.54 8.60 -29.53
CA LEU A 319 -18.14 7.29 -29.72
C LEU A 319 -17.77 6.34 -28.57
N ALA A 320 -18.72 5.50 -28.16
CA ALA A 320 -18.49 4.39 -27.25
C ALA A 320 -18.35 3.10 -28.07
N TYR A 321 -17.11 2.61 -28.21
CA TYR A 321 -16.82 1.43 -29.02
C TYR A 321 -17.16 0.14 -28.28
N LYS A 322 -17.73 -0.84 -29.00
CA LYS A 322 -18.08 -2.16 -28.46
C LYS A 322 -16.91 -3.12 -28.64
N LEU A 323 -16.48 -3.73 -27.54
CA LEU A 323 -15.38 -4.69 -27.48
C LEU A 323 -15.67 -5.70 -26.36
N SER A 324 -15.43 -6.99 -26.65
CA SER A 324 -15.31 -8.03 -25.63
C SER A 324 -13.93 -8.00 -24.97
N GLU A 325 -13.78 -8.69 -23.83
CA GLU A 325 -12.49 -8.80 -23.12
C GLU A 325 -11.37 -9.41 -23.99
N PRO A 326 -11.58 -10.55 -24.70
CA PRO A 326 -10.55 -11.10 -25.58
C PRO A 326 -10.12 -10.15 -26.72
N GLN A 327 -11.05 -9.34 -27.22
CA GLN A 327 -10.76 -8.35 -28.26
C GLN A 327 -9.95 -7.17 -27.72
N ARG A 328 -10.17 -6.76 -26.48
CA ARG A 328 -9.34 -5.74 -25.82
C ARG A 328 -7.91 -6.23 -25.64
N ASP A 329 -7.74 -7.47 -25.18
CA ASP A 329 -6.42 -8.08 -24.99
C ASP A 329 -5.68 -8.23 -26.32
N ALA A 330 -6.38 -8.61 -27.39
CA ALA A 330 -5.79 -8.71 -28.73
C ALA A 330 -5.32 -7.35 -29.27
N ILE A 331 -6.08 -6.28 -29.03
CA ILE A 331 -5.63 -4.92 -29.37
C ILE A 331 -4.42 -4.54 -28.50
N ALA A 332 -4.49 -4.74 -27.17
CA ALA A 332 -3.43 -4.41 -26.23
C ALA A 332 -2.09 -5.07 -26.61
N GLY A 333 -2.11 -6.38 -26.89
CA GLY A 333 -0.94 -7.15 -27.29
C GLY A 333 -0.35 -6.79 -28.66
N ASN A 334 -1.11 -6.07 -29.50
CA ASN A 334 -0.66 -5.63 -30.83
C ASN A 334 -0.46 -4.11 -30.95
N LEU A 335 -0.62 -3.33 -29.87
CA LEU A 335 -0.47 -1.87 -29.92
C LEU A 335 0.88 -1.44 -30.51
N ALA A 336 1.96 -2.12 -30.18
CA ALA A 336 3.30 -1.84 -30.69
C ALA A 336 3.46 -2.08 -32.21
N ASN A 337 2.51 -2.78 -32.84
CA ASN A 337 2.50 -3.08 -34.27
C ASN A 337 1.62 -2.12 -35.10
N PHE A 338 0.85 -1.24 -34.45
CA PHE A 338 -0.04 -0.30 -35.15
C PHE A 338 0.69 1.00 -35.50
N GLU A 339 0.61 1.41 -36.77
CA GLU A 339 1.15 2.70 -37.25
C GLU A 339 0.60 3.90 -36.45
N ALA A 340 -0.64 3.79 -35.98
CA ALA A 340 -1.27 4.77 -35.08
C ALA A 340 -0.46 5.04 -33.79
N MET A 341 0.34 4.06 -33.35
CA MET A 341 1.13 4.09 -32.13
C MET A 341 2.62 4.33 -32.40
N THR A 342 3.17 3.82 -33.52
CA THR A 342 4.60 3.89 -33.83
C THR A 342 5.00 5.10 -34.68
N GLU A 343 4.08 5.64 -35.49
CA GLU A 343 4.36 6.81 -36.34
C GLU A 343 3.97 8.13 -35.65
N PRO A 344 4.69 9.25 -35.92
CA PRO A 344 4.37 10.54 -35.32
C PRO A 344 2.96 11.03 -35.66
N GLN A 345 2.11 11.14 -34.63
CA GLN A 345 0.75 11.68 -34.75
C GLN A 345 0.72 13.17 -34.41
N ALA A 346 -0.23 13.90 -35.03
CA ALA A 346 -0.53 15.27 -34.61
C ALA A 346 -1.04 15.28 -33.14
N PRO A 347 -0.73 16.31 -32.33
CA PRO A 347 -1.08 16.31 -30.89
C PRO A 347 -2.56 16.05 -30.60
N ASP A 348 -3.48 16.67 -31.34
CA ASP A 348 -4.93 16.47 -31.16
C ASP A 348 -5.36 15.03 -31.52
N ARG A 349 -4.66 14.40 -32.48
CA ARG A 349 -4.91 13.02 -32.89
C ARG A 349 -4.41 12.05 -31.83
N ALA A 350 -3.18 12.23 -31.34
CA ALA A 350 -2.63 11.45 -30.24
C ALA A 350 -3.54 11.47 -29.01
N ARG A 351 -4.00 12.67 -28.62
CA ARG A 351 -4.97 12.85 -27.54
C ARG A 351 -6.28 12.10 -27.76
N SER A 352 -6.81 12.15 -28.99
CA SER A 352 -8.06 11.48 -29.34
C SER A 352 -7.94 9.96 -29.26
N ILE A 353 -6.83 9.41 -29.73
CA ILE A 353 -6.53 7.98 -29.66
C ILE A 353 -6.36 7.56 -28.19
N ALA A 354 -5.48 8.21 -27.43
CA ALA A 354 -5.24 7.89 -26.02
C ALA A 354 -6.52 7.98 -25.16
N ARG A 355 -7.34 9.01 -25.36
CA ARG A 355 -8.65 9.13 -24.67
C ARG A 355 -9.59 7.98 -25.02
N THR A 356 -9.53 7.49 -26.26
CA THR A 356 -10.36 6.37 -26.70
C THR A 356 -9.86 5.06 -26.09
N LEU A 357 -8.55 4.81 -26.11
CA LEU A 357 -7.94 3.64 -25.47
C LEU A 357 -8.27 3.57 -23.97
N SER A 358 -8.19 4.70 -23.26
CA SER A 358 -8.61 4.80 -21.86
C SER A 358 -10.07 4.39 -21.65
N ARG A 359 -10.99 4.85 -22.51
CA ARG A 359 -12.41 4.48 -22.43
C ARG A 359 -12.68 3.02 -22.78
N MET A 360 -11.85 2.45 -23.64
CA MET A 360 -11.89 1.02 -23.96
C MET A 360 -11.26 0.18 -22.83
N GLY A 361 -10.53 0.77 -21.88
CA GLY A 361 -9.80 0.04 -20.85
C GLY A 361 -8.59 -0.72 -21.40
N ILE A 362 -7.96 -0.19 -22.45
CA ILE A 362 -6.80 -0.82 -23.10
C ILE A 362 -5.53 -0.14 -22.57
N VAL A 363 -4.62 -0.95 -22.02
CA VAL A 363 -3.33 -0.53 -21.45
C VAL A 363 -2.22 -0.98 -22.39
N SER A 364 -1.21 -0.11 -22.60
CA SER A 364 -0.05 -0.46 -23.43
C SER A 364 0.98 -1.25 -22.64
N VAL A 365 1.43 -2.37 -23.21
CA VAL A 365 2.49 -3.19 -22.62
C VAL A 365 3.87 -2.61 -22.94
N ASP A 366 4.04 -1.96 -24.09
CA ASP A 366 5.33 -1.41 -24.55
C ASP A 366 5.17 0.01 -25.11
N LEU A 367 5.97 0.95 -24.61
CA LEU A 367 6.04 2.35 -25.03
C LEU A 367 7.34 2.70 -25.77
N SER A 368 8.27 1.75 -25.92
CA SER A 368 9.63 1.99 -26.42
C SER A 368 9.65 2.60 -27.82
N LEU A 369 8.80 2.10 -28.72
CA LEU A 369 8.65 2.58 -30.10
C LEU A 369 7.59 3.68 -30.25
N THR A 370 6.91 4.07 -29.16
CA THR A 370 5.84 5.08 -29.21
C THR A 370 6.42 6.49 -29.26
N PRO A 371 6.12 7.33 -30.28
CA PRO A 371 6.63 8.70 -30.36
C PRO A 371 6.14 9.61 -29.21
N ALA A 372 6.93 10.64 -28.90
CA ALA A 372 6.71 11.49 -27.72
C ALA A 372 5.28 12.08 -27.59
N PRO A 373 4.62 12.62 -28.64
CA PRO A 373 3.27 13.15 -28.49
C PRO A 373 2.23 12.12 -28.04
N MET A 374 2.35 10.88 -28.51
CA MET A 374 1.48 9.77 -28.09
C MET A 374 1.87 9.29 -26.69
N ARG A 375 3.18 9.12 -26.45
CA ARG A 375 3.71 8.65 -25.16
C ARG A 375 3.24 9.53 -24.00
N GLU A 376 3.32 10.85 -24.13
CA GLU A 376 2.88 11.79 -23.10
C GLU A 376 1.37 11.69 -22.83
N GLU A 377 0.53 11.50 -23.86
CA GLU A 377 -0.92 11.36 -23.68
C GLU A 377 -1.32 9.99 -23.07
N LEU A 378 -0.54 8.92 -23.31
CA LEU A 378 -0.71 7.63 -22.64
C LEU A 378 -0.28 7.69 -21.18
N VAL A 379 0.87 8.31 -20.91
CA VAL A 379 1.43 8.48 -19.56
C VAL A 379 0.52 9.32 -18.67
N ALA A 380 0.04 10.46 -19.17
CA ALA A 380 -0.91 11.32 -18.46
C ALA A 380 -2.26 10.66 -18.13
N ARG A 381 -2.54 9.47 -18.70
CA ARG A 381 -3.76 8.68 -18.44
C ARG A 381 -3.45 7.32 -17.82
N SER A 382 -2.20 7.07 -17.42
CA SER A 382 -1.78 5.82 -16.79
C SER A 382 -2.06 4.58 -17.66
N LEU A 383 -2.00 4.73 -19.00
CA LEU A 383 -2.27 3.65 -19.97
C LEU A 383 -1.02 2.84 -20.31
N TYR A 384 -0.24 2.48 -19.29
CA TYR A 384 0.96 1.66 -19.44
C TYR A 384 1.22 0.83 -18.19
N GLU A 385 1.90 -0.30 -18.35
CA GLU A 385 2.43 -1.06 -17.22
C GLU A 385 3.80 -0.50 -16.81
N PRO A 386 4.14 -0.41 -15.51
CA PRO A 386 5.41 0.16 -15.04
C PRO A 386 6.58 -0.83 -15.21
N THR A 387 6.76 -1.36 -16.41
CA THR A 387 7.88 -2.22 -16.79
C THR A 387 9.15 -1.38 -16.97
N LEU A 388 10.33 -2.00 -16.88
CA LEU A 388 11.61 -1.30 -17.02
C LEU A 388 11.74 -0.59 -18.37
N ALA A 389 11.27 -1.25 -19.45
CA ALA A 389 11.27 -0.68 -20.80
C ALA A 389 10.40 0.58 -20.89
N ASN A 390 9.21 0.57 -20.27
CA ASN A 390 8.29 1.71 -20.28
C ASN A 390 8.82 2.87 -19.44
N LEU A 391 9.35 2.60 -18.25
CA LEU A 391 9.93 3.64 -17.40
C LEU A 391 11.15 4.30 -18.09
N ARG A 392 12.01 3.51 -18.75
CA ARG A 392 13.10 4.05 -19.57
C ARG A 392 12.60 4.85 -20.78
N ALA A 393 11.51 4.42 -21.42
CA ALA A 393 10.90 5.18 -22.51
C ALA A 393 10.36 6.55 -22.02
N ILE A 394 9.90 6.63 -20.77
CA ILE A 394 9.37 7.87 -20.17
C ILE A 394 10.51 8.81 -19.76
N PHE A 395 11.49 8.30 -19.01
CA PHE A 395 12.53 9.13 -18.38
C PHE A 395 13.83 9.26 -19.19
N GLY A 396 14.13 8.28 -20.05
CA GLY A 396 15.34 8.25 -20.87
C GLY A 396 16.65 7.97 -20.13
N SER A 397 16.66 7.97 -18.78
CA SER A 397 17.81 7.66 -17.93
C SER A 397 17.37 6.85 -16.71
N ASP A 398 18.25 5.96 -16.26
CA ASP A 398 18.04 5.13 -15.07
C ASP A 398 18.13 5.94 -13.77
N ASP A 399 18.82 7.09 -13.78
CA ASP A 399 18.95 8.00 -12.62
C ASP A 399 17.62 8.63 -12.17
N LEU A 400 16.60 8.59 -13.04
CA LEU A 400 15.26 9.14 -12.77
C LEU A 400 14.24 8.07 -12.41
N LEU A 401 14.66 6.81 -12.29
CA LEU A 401 13.82 5.68 -11.88
C LEU A 401 13.59 5.52 -10.36
N PRO A 402 14.45 6.03 -9.46
CA PRO A 402 14.14 6.05 -8.03
C PRO A 402 12.84 6.82 -7.74
N LEU A 403 12.04 6.35 -6.78
CA LEU A 403 10.72 6.88 -6.46
C LEU A 403 10.75 8.36 -6.08
N ASP A 404 11.79 8.82 -5.40
CA ASP A 404 12.02 10.23 -5.07
C ASP A 404 12.28 11.08 -6.32
N ALA A 405 13.07 10.59 -7.27
CA ALA A 405 13.30 11.26 -8.56
C ALA A 405 12.04 11.27 -9.45
N ILE A 406 11.27 10.16 -9.45
CA ILE A 406 9.96 10.09 -10.12
C ILE A 406 9.01 11.10 -9.50
N LYS A 407 8.95 11.19 -8.17
CA LYS A 407 8.09 12.15 -7.47
C LYS A 407 8.45 13.60 -7.80
N GLU A 408 9.74 13.94 -7.87
CA GLU A 408 10.18 15.29 -8.20
C GLU A 408 9.85 15.68 -9.65
N SER A 409 10.03 14.74 -10.59
CA SER A 409 9.90 15.03 -12.02
C SER A 409 8.49 14.87 -12.58
N ARG A 410 7.72 13.89 -12.06
CA ARG A 410 6.46 13.38 -12.64
C ARG A 410 5.48 12.90 -11.54
N ALA A 411 5.17 13.78 -10.59
CA ALA A 411 4.32 13.47 -9.43
C ALA A 411 2.88 13.04 -9.79
N GLU A 412 2.24 13.71 -10.74
CA GLU A 412 0.80 13.55 -11.00
C GLU A 412 0.49 12.39 -11.97
N ASP A 413 1.38 12.13 -12.92
CA ASP A 413 1.17 11.22 -14.05
C ASP A 413 1.89 9.87 -13.90
N VAL A 414 3.09 9.86 -13.30
CA VAL A 414 3.90 8.63 -13.15
C VAL A 414 3.98 8.14 -11.71
N TYR A 415 4.29 9.03 -10.75
CA TYR A 415 4.54 8.61 -9.36
C TYR A 415 3.35 7.89 -8.72
N ILE A 416 2.14 8.48 -8.83
CA ILE A 416 0.91 7.88 -8.30
C ILE A 416 0.61 6.53 -8.97
N HIS A 417 0.83 6.44 -10.29
CA HIS A 417 0.65 5.20 -11.03
C HIS A 417 1.61 4.10 -10.57
N VAL A 418 2.90 4.42 -10.44
CA VAL A 418 3.93 3.51 -9.95
C VAL A 418 3.63 3.03 -8.53
N ILE A 419 3.18 3.92 -7.64
CA ILE A 419 2.79 3.55 -6.27
C ILE A 419 1.61 2.57 -6.28
N SER A 420 0.58 2.83 -7.09
CA SER A 420 -0.57 1.90 -7.18
C SER A 420 -0.22 0.53 -7.78
N HIS A 421 0.90 0.44 -8.50
CA HIS A 421 1.41 -0.79 -9.14
C HIS A 421 2.82 -1.16 -8.63
N MET A 422 3.04 -1.00 -7.33
CA MET A 422 4.36 -1.13 -6.70
C MET A 422 5.04 -2.48 -6.94
N ARG A 423 4.27 -3.59 -7.03
CA ARG A 423 4.83 -4.91 -7.34
C ARG A 423 5.47 -4.95 -8.72
N ASP A 424 4.82 -4.38 -9.72
CA ASP A 424 5.31 -4.36 -11.10
C ASP A 424 6.55 -3.47 -11.23
N TYR A 425 6.58 -2.35 -10.48
CA TYR A 425 7.77 -1.51 -10.36
C TYR A 425 8.95 -2.26 -9.73
N LEU A 426 8.74 -3.00 -8.63
CA LEU A 426 9.80 -3.79 -8.00
C LEU A 426 10.32 -4.90 -8.92
N LEU A 427 9.43 -5.56 -9.68
CA LEU A 427 9.81 -6.52 -10.73
C LEU A 427 10.63 -5.85 -11.84
N ALA A 428 10.27 -4.63 -12.25
CA ALA A 428 11.07 -3.87 -13.21
C ALA A 428 12.47 -3.54 -12.67
N LEU A 429 12.62 -3.27 -11.38
CA LEU A 429 13.92 -3.05 -10.75
C LEU A 429 14.75 -4.33 -10.59
N ASP A 430 14.14 -5.52 -10.55
CA ASP A 430 14.88 -6.80 -10.55
C ASP A 430 15.71 -6.96 -11.84
N GLU A 431 15.24 -6.37 -12.96
CA GLU A 431 15.97 -6.32 -14.23
C GLU A 431 17.08 -5.24 -14.26
N ALA A 432 17.11 -4.33 -13.27
CA ALA A 432 18.06 -3.22 -13.15
C ALA A 432 18.61 -3.10 -11.71
N PRO A 433 19.42 -4.07 -11.23
CA PRO A 433 19.84 -4.16 -9.82
C PRO A 433 20.71 -3.00 -9.33
N GLU A 434 21.26 -2.19 -10.24
CA GLU A 434 22.03 -0.99 -9.93
C GLU A 434 21.14 0.17 -9.47
N VAL A 435 19.86 0.15 -9.86
CA VAL A 435 18.87 1.21 -9.57
C VAL A 435 18.30 1.00 -8.18
N ARG A 436 18.32 2.07 -7.38
CA ARG A 436 17.75 2.08 -6.02
C ARG A 436 16.29 2.52 -6.06
N THR A 437 15.50 2.03 -5.11
CA THR A 437 14.10 2.45 -4.95
C THR A 437 13.99 3.90 -4.49
N ILE A 438 14.92 4.36 -3.66
CA ILE A 438 15.02 5.75 -3.17
C ILE A 438 16.51 6.12 -3.21
N ALA A 439 16.85 7.24 -3.84
CA ALA A 439 18.24 7.66 -4.01
C ALA A 439 18.69 8.68 -2.94
N GLN A 440 17.80 9.57 -2.51
CA GLN A 440 18.12 10.67 -1.60
C GLN A 440 17.55 10.44 -0.21
N ALA A 441 18.42 10.48 0.82
CA ALA A 441 18.04 10.27 2.21
C ALA A 441 16.99 11.28 2.72
N GLU A 442 17.00 12.53 2.22
CA GLU A 442 16.04 13.58 2.60
C GLU A 442 14.59 13.24 2.22
N ASN A 443 14.40 12.44 1.16
CA ASN A 443 13.08 12.05 0.67
C ASN A 443 12.62 10.69 1.21
N PHE A 444 13.46 10.00 1.99
CA PHE A 444 13.23 8.63 2.45
C PHE A 444 11.92 8.50 3.23
N ALA A 445 11.73 9.31 4.28
CA ALA A 445 10.52 9.26 5.11
C ALA A 445 9.25 9.59 4.32
N VAL A 446 9.33 10.58 3.44
CA VAL A 446 8.19 11.05 2.64
C VAL A 446 7.72 9.96 1.66
N VAL A 447 8.64 9.35 0.92
CA VAL A 447 8.31 8.29 -0.03
C VAL A 447 7.78 7.05 0.70
N LEU A 448 8.39 6.66 1.83
CA LEU A 448 7.89 5.51 2.60
C LEU A 448 6.50 5.74 3.19
N ASN A 449 6.16 6.96 3.60
CA ASN A 449 4.80 7.29 4.01
C ASN A 449 3.79 7.15 2.86
N ASP A 450 4.15 7.59 1.64
CA ASP A 450 3.29 7.45 0.47
C ASP A 450 3.09 5.97 0.12
N VAL A 451 4.19 5.19 0.08
CA VAL A 451 4.16 3.75 -0.15
C VAL A 451 3.34 3.04 0.94
N GLY A 452 3.56 3.39 2.21
CA GLY A 452 2.82 2.81 3.33
C GLY A 452 1.33 3.17 3.34
N SER A 453 0.95 4.29 2.75
CA SER A 453 -0.46 4.67 2.59
C SER A 453 -1.16 3.88 1.47
N ALA A 454 -0.42 3.46 0.44
CA ALA A 454 -0.96 2.74 -0.70
C ALA A 454 -0.83 1.21 -0.59
N VAL A 455 0.35 0.72 -0.23
CA VAL A 455 0.73 -0.70 -0.19
C VAL A 455 1.65 -0.97 1.02
N PRO A 456 1.11 -1.00 2.26
CA PRO A 456 1.89 -1.15 3.49
C PRO A 456 2.81 -2.37 3.52
N GLU A 457 2.40 -3.48 2.91
CA GLU A 457 3.14 -4.74 2.95
C GLU A 457 4.47 -4.73 2.18
N LEU A 458 4.70 -3.75 1.29
CA LEU A 458 5.92 -3.63 0.49
C LEU A 458 6.92 -2.61 1.06
N VAL A 459 6.59 -1.92 2.16
CA VAL A 459 7.44 -0.87 2.73
C VAL A 459 8.82 -1.39 3.12
N ALA A 460 8.89 -2.58 3.75
CA ALA A 460 10.17 -3.18 4.14
C ALA A 460 11.05 -3.50 2.92
N GLU A 461 10.44 -3.99 1.83
CA GLU A 461 11.16 -4.31 0.60
C GLU A 461 11.66 -3.04 -0.11
N VAL A 462 10.80 -2.01 -0.19
CA VAL A 462 11.17 -0.70 -0.75
C VAL A 462 12.30 -0.06 0.06
N ALA A 463 12.22 -0.06 1.40
CA ALA A 463 13.25 0.46 2.28
C ALA A 463 14.56 -0.33 2.15
N GLY A 464 14.49 -1.66 2.08
CA GLY A 464 15.68 -2.52 1.94
C GLY A 464 16.47 -2.24 0.66
N ARG A 465 15.77 -1.96 -0.45
CA ARG A 465 16.36 -1.68 -1.78
C ARG A 465 16.77 -0.20 -1.98
N ALA A 466 16.55 0.67 -1.00
CA ALA A 466 16.97 2.07 -1.07
C ALA A 466 18.50 2.22 -1.09
N ASP A 467 18.99 3.42 -1.40
CA ASP A 467 20.41 3.74 -1.31
C ASP A 467 20.95 3.47 0.11
N PRO A 468 22.17 2.93 0.30
CA PRO A 468 22.74 2.66 1.62
C PRO A 468 22.74 3.86 2.59
N ASP A 469 22.84 5.09 2.07
CA ASP A 469 22.83 6.31 2.89
C ASP A 469 21.40 6.71 3.35
N CYS A 470 20.36 6.07 2.81
CA CYS A 470 18.98 6.23 3.25
C CYS A 470 18.76 5.46 4.57
N ALA A 471 18.84 6.18 5.68
CA ALA A 471 18.47 5.71 7.01
C ALA A 471 17.75 6.80 7.78
N LEU A 472 16.81 6.40 8.64
CA LEU A 472 15.94 7.30 9.38
C LEU A 472 16.48 7.55 10.79
N GLY A 473 16.77 8.81 11.12
CA GLY A 473 17.15 9.22 12.49
C GLY A 473 15.98 9.73 13.33
N ASP A 474 14.95 10.28 12.69
CA ASP A 474 13.78 10.83 13.36
C ASP A 474 12.52 10.04 12.98
N LEU A 475 12.05 9.20 13.91
CA LEU A 475 10.87 8.37 13.74
C LEU A 475 9.57 9.17 13.62
N GLU A 476 9.52 10.40 14.13
CA GLU A 476 8.31 11.24 14.07
C GLU A 476 7.97 11.66 12.64
N THR A 477 8.94 11.60 11.73
CA THR A 477 8.72 11.89 10.30
C THR A 477 8.01 10.76 9.55
N LEU A 478 7.90 9.57 10.16
CA LEU A 478 7.29 8.38 9.58
C LEU A 478 6.05 7.99 10.38
N ASN A 479 4.99 7.55 9.69
CA ASN A 479 3.82 6.98 10.35
C ASN A 479 4.23 5.82 11.28
N THR A 480 3.79 5.89 12.54
CA THR A 480 4.09 4.92 13.60
C THR A 480 3.91 3.47 13.17
N ALA A 481 2.83 3.17 12.42
CA ALA A 481 2.54 1.82 11.95
C ALA A 481 3.60 1.22 11.00
N LEU A 482 4.45 2.06 10.40
CA LEU A 482 5.49 1.64 9.45
C LEU A 482 6.85 1.39 10.12
N TRP A 483 7.04 1.81 11.38
CA TRP A 483 8.33 1.69 12.07
C TRP A 483 8.88 0.26 12.07
N PRO A 484 8.08 -0.79 12.39
CA PRO A 484 8.59 -2.16 12.38
C PRO A 484 9.08 -2.62 10.99
N SER A 485 8.43 -2.15 9.92
CA SER A 485 8.82 -2.50 8.54
C SER A 485 10.17 -1.89 8.15
N VAL A 486 10.44 -0.66 8.59
CA VAL A 486 11.72 0.03 8.32
C VAL A 486 12.83 -0.52 9.23
N ALA A 487 12.51 -0.89 10.47
CA ALA A 487 13.41 -1.56 11.39
C ALA A 487 13.86 -2.93 10.84
N ALA A 488 12.92 -3.74 10.32
CA ALA A 488 13.20 -5.02 9.69
C ALA A 488 14.08 -4.89 8.43
N ALA A 489 13.98 -3.76 7.72
CA ALA A 489 14.87 -3.44 6.61
C ALA A 489 16.26 -2.92 7.04
N HIS A 490 16.53 -2.83 8.36
CA HIS A 490 17.73 -2.25 8.96
C HIS A 490 18.03 -0.81 8.50
N ARG A 491 16.97 0.00 8.27
CA ARG A 491 17.08 1.38 7.80
C ARG A 491 16.75 2.44 8.86
N LEU A 492 16.82 2.07 10.14
CA LEU A 492 16.78 3.02 11.26
C LEU A 492 18.20 3.29 11.74
N LEU A 493 18.54 4.56 11.96
CA LEU A 493 19.78 4.93 12.63
C LEU A 493 19.68 4.50 14.10
N LEU A 494 20.71 3.78 14.58
CA LEU A 494 20.77 3.31 15.95
C LEU A 494 21.27 4.40 16.87
N THR A 495 20.45 5.42 17.07
CA THR A 495 20.72 6.46 18.05
C THR A 495 19.87 6.25 19.30
N ARG A 496 20.28 6.81 20.44
CA ARG A 496 19.55 6.71 21.71
C ARG A 496 18.13 7.24 21.57
N ALA A 497 17.97 8.36 20.85
CA ALA A 497 16.66 8.95 20.60
C ALA A 497 15.76 8.00 19.79
N THR A 498 16.26 7.48 18.66
CA THR A 498 15.49 6.56 17.80
C THR A 498 15.10 5.27 18.55
N VAL A 499 16.05 4.67 19.27
CA VAL A 499 15.81 3.43 20.02
C VAL A 499 14.80 3.65 21.15
N SER A 500 14.96 4.71 21.95
CA SER A 500 14.04 5.02 23.05
C SER A 500 12.62 5.27 22.54
N THR A 501 12.48 6.04 21.47
CA THR A 501 11.17 6.33 20.86
C THR A 501 10.51 5.07 20.32
N TYR A 502 11.27 4.16 19.70
CA TYR A 502 10.72 2.89 19.23
C TYR A 502 10.25 2.01 20.41
N ILE A 503 11.09 1.83 21.42
CA ILE A 503 10.79 0.97 22.58
C ILE A 503 9.60 1.52 23.37
N ALA A 504 9.47 2.84 23.49
CA ALA A 504 8.34 3.46 24.18
C ALA A 504 6.97 3.11 23.56
N GLU A 505 6.92 2.92 22.22
CA GLU A 505 5.68 2.60 21.51
C GLU A 505 5.45 1.10 21.37
N TYR A 506 6.46 0.34 20.95
CA TYR A 506 6.33 -1.08 20.58
C TYR A 506 6.93 -2.06 21.60
N GLY A 507 7.71 -1.56 22.57
CA GLY A 507 8.51 -2.39 23.45
C GLY A 507 9.62 -3.16 22.72
N PHE A 508 10.14 -4.20 23.35
CA PHE A 508 11.11 -5.10 22.75
C PHE A 508 10.39 -6.22 21.99
N ASP A 509 10.09 -5.96 20.71
CA ASP A 509 9.59 -6.96 19.77
C ASP A 509 10.74 -7.77 19.11
N GLU A 510 10.40 -8.80 18.35
CA GLU A 510 11.37 -9.67 17.66
C GLU A 510 12.30 -8.87 16.72
N VAL A 511 11.74 -7.87 16.03
CA VAL A 511 12.47 -7.01 15.09
C VAL A 511 13.50 -6.14 15.81
N THR A 512 13.12 -5.53 16.94
CA THR A 512 14.01 -4.69 17.74
C THR A 512 15.11 -5.51 18.38
N VAL A 513 14.78 -6.71 18.87
CA VAL A 513 15.78 -7.63 19.42
C VAL A 513 16.80 -8.02 18.36
N GLU A 514 16.36 -8.38 17.16
CA GLU A 514 17.27 -8.70 16.04
C GLU A 514 18.10 -7.48 15.62
N TRP A 515 17.47 -6.30 15.51
CA TRP A 515 18.11 -5.04 15.12
C TRP A 515 19.21 -4.64 16.12
N LEU A 516 18.91 -4.62 17.42
CA LEU A 516 19.86 -4.27 18.48
C LEU A 516 20.98 -5.31 18.61
N THR A 517 20.64 -6.59 18.50
CA THR A 517 21.63 -7.69 18.59
C THR A 517 22.61 -7.67 17.42
N SER A 518 22.12 -7.39 16.21
CA SER A 518 22.92 -7.40 14.99
C SER A 518 23.91 -6.24 14.92
N ALA A 519 23.50 -5.05 15.38
CA ALA A 519 24.35 -3.88 15.31
C ALA A 519 25.36 -3.79 16.46
N GLY A 520 24.97 -4.20 17.67
CA GLY A 520 25.86 -4.30 18.82
C GLY A 520 26.39 -2.97 19.38
N SER A 521 25.94 -1.82 18.88
CA SER A 521 26.28 -0.49 19.41
C SER A 521 25.19 0.54 19.14
N ILE A 522 24.96 1.43 20.10
CA ILE A 522 24.05 2.58 19.95
C ILE A 522 24.88 3.85 19.88
N ALA A 523 24.69 4.64 18.83
CA ALA A 523 25.38 5.90 18.63
C ALA A 523 24.96 6.92 19.71
N PRO A 524 25.92 7.71 20.24
CA PRO A 524 25.62 8.70 21.26
C PRO A 524 24.88 9.91 20.66
N ASP A 525 23.64 10.13 21.09
CA ASP A 525 22.87 11.35 20.87
C ASP A 525 21.90 11.58 22.05
N GLY A 526 21.37 12.81 22.19
CA GLY A 526 20.46 13.15 23.28
C GLY A 526 21.12 13.45 24.63
N ASP A 527 20.30 13.75 25.63
CA ASP A 527 20.74 14.15 26.96
C ASP A 527 21.02 12.95 27.88
N SER A 528 21.80 13.19 28.94
CA SER A 528 22.22 12.14 29.89
C SER A 528 21.06 11.43 30.60
N ALA A 529 19.90 12.08 30.76
CA ALA A 529 18.75 11.51 31.46
C ALA A 529 18.01 10.46 30.62
N GLU A 530 17.79 10.74 29.34
CA GLU A 530 17.19 9.79 28.39
C GLU A 530 18.07 8.55 28.21
N THR A 531 19.39 8.77 28.24
CA THR A 531 20.39 7.69 28.20
C THR A 531 20.26 6.71 29.37
N LEU A 532 19.98 7.22 30.59
CA LEU A 532 19.79 6.37 31.77
C LEU A 532 18.48 5.57 31.69
N SER A 533 17.39 6.18 31.23
CA SER A 533 16.10 5.50 31.04
C SER A 533 16.23 4.33 30.08
N LEU A 534 16.86 4.56 28.93
CA LEU A 534 17.10 3.52 27.93
C LEU A 534 17.99 2.38 28.48
N ALA A 535 19.03 2.72 29.25
CA ALA A 535 19.88 1.72 29.87
C ALA A 535 19.11 0.81 30.83
N LEU A 536 18.21 1.37 31.65
CA LEU A 536 17.38 0.60 32.57
C LEU A 536 16.39 -0.31 31.81
N GLU A 537 15.79 0.18 30.72
CA GLU A 537 14.91 -0.62 29.87
C GLU A 537 15.66 -1.81 29.24
N ILE A 538 16.88 -1.59 28.71
CA ILE A 538 17.73 -2.64 28.13
C ILE A 538 18.17 -3.67 29.19
N LEU A 539 18.47 -3.24 30.42
CA LEU A 539 18.90 -4.16 31.48
C LEU A 539 17.75 -5.04 31.98
N ASN A 540 16.56 -4.44 32.14
CA ASN A 540 15.40 -5.08 32.75
C ASN A 540 14.58 -5.97 31.80
N THR A 541 14.74 -5.85 30.47
CA THR A 541 14.08 -6.75 29.51
C THR A 541 14.53 -8.21 29.66
N ASP A 542 13.61 -9.18 29.49
CA ASP A 542 13.94 -10.60 29.38
C ASP A 542 14.10 -11.07 27.92
N GLN A 543 13.88 -10.18 26.95
CA GLN A 543 13.91 -10.47 25.52
C GLN A 543 15.32 -10.43 24.93
N LEU A 544 16.26 -9.70 25.56
CA LEU A 544 17.67 -9.65 25.17
C LEU A 544 18.53 -10.59 26.00
N ALA A 545 19.52 -11.23 25.36
CA ALA A 545 20.52 -12.03 26.05
C ALA A 545 21.49 -11.14 26.84
N ASP A 546 21.98 -11.65 27.97
CA ASP A 546 22.90 -10.97 28.88
C ASP A 546 24.14 -10.37 28.20
N ASP A 547 24.76 -11.11 27.28
CA ASP A 547 25.92 -10.62 26.50
C ASP A 547 25.57 -9.44 25.59
N ALA A 548 24.36 -9.41 25.02
CA ALA A 548 23.91 -8.31 24.18
C ALA A 548 23.62 -7.07 25.02
N LYS A 549 22.96 -7.23 26.18
CA LYS A 549 22.71 -6.15 27.13
C LYS A 549 24.01 -5.47 27.56
N LEU A 550 25.01 -6.25 27.99
CA LEU A 550 26.29 -5.71 28.44
C LEU A 550 27.01 -4.91 27.34
N ARG A 551 27.05 -5.44 26.11
CA ARG A 551 27.66 -4.72 24.97
C ARG A 551 26.96 -3.39 24.68
N LEU A 552 25.62 -3.38 24.69
CA LEU A 552 24.84 -2.16 24.45
C LEU A 552 25.08 -1.14 25.56
N ILE A 553 25.07 -1.55 26.83
CA ILE A 553 25.35 -0.68 27.98
C ILE A 553 26.76 -0.08 27.91
N GLU A 554 27.78 -0.86 27.52
CA GLU A 554 29.14 -0.34 27.32
C GLU A 554 29.19 0.77 26.26
N THR A 555 28.32 0.74 25.25
CA THR A 555 28.27 1.77 24.20
C THR A 555 27.54 3.06 24.62
N LEU A 556 26.74 3.02 25.68
CA LEU A 556 25.98 4.18 26.16
C LEU A 556 26.82 5.19 26.94
N ASP A 557 28.09 4.87 27.27
CA ASP A 557 29.05 5.74 27.99
C ASP A 557 28.42 6.40 29.23
N LEU A 558 27.80 5.57 30.06
CA LEU A 558 27.13 5.99 31.28
C LEU A 558 28.13 6.57 32.30
N GLN A 559 27.70 7.59 33.04
CA GLN A 559 28.50 8.11 34.14
C GLN A 559 28.68 7.03 35.22
N ALA A 560 29.86 6.97 35.84
CA ALA A 560 30.13 6.01 36.89
C ALA A 560 29.11 6.15 38.04
N GLY A 561 28.53 5.04 38.47
CA GLY A 561 27.49 4.99 39.50
C GLY A 561 26.14 5.60 39.10
N SER A 562 25.84 5.77 37.81
CA SER A 562 24.57 6.37 37.37
C SER A 562 23.36 5.43 37.54
N ILE A 563 23.58 4.12 37.57
CA ILE A 563 22.51 3.14 37.74
C ILE A 563 22.31 2.87 39.23
N ALA A 564 21.12 3.21 39.74
CA ALA A 564 20.70 2.82 41.08
C ALA A 564 20.24 1.36 41.08
N VAL A 565 20.63 0.64 42.12
CA VAL A 565 20.33 -0.80 42.25
C VAL A 565 18.82 -1.04 42.38
N ASP A 566 18.10 -0.12 43.03
CA ASP A 566 16.65 -0.18 43.22
C ASP A 566 15.85 -0.10 41.90
N ASP A 567 16.47 0.40 40.82
CA ASP A 567 15.86 0.49 39.49
C ASP A 567 16.07 -0.80 38.66
N LEU A 568 16.89 -1.73 39.17
CA LEU A 568 17.12 -3.03 38.54
C LEU A 568 16.06 -4.05 38.99
N SER A 569 15.51 -4.74 38.02
CA SER A 569 14.58 -5.85 38.26
C SER A 569 15.34 -7.17 38.43
N ALA A 570 14.64 -8.20 38.92
CA ALA A 570 15.22 -9.52 39.15
C ALA A 570 15.85 -10.16 37.89
N THR A 571 15.39 -9.80 36.69
CA THR A 571 15.98 -10.30 35.43
C THR A 571 17.35 -9.70 35.14
N ALA A 572 17.67 -8.55 35.72
CA ALA A 572 18.96 -7.87 35.57
C ALA A 572 19.97 -8.26 36.66
N HIS A 573 19.54 -8.89 37.75
CA HIS A 573 20.41 -9.28 38.86
C HIS A 573 21.64 -10.10 38.44
N PRO A 574 21.57 -11.09 37.51
CA PRO A 574 22.74 -11.83 37.06
C PRO A 574 23.86 -10.96 36.47
N LEU A 575 23.54 -9.76 35.97
CA LEU A 575 24.47 -8.81 35.39
C LEU A 575 25.12 -7.88 36.42
N LEU A 576 24.54 -7.78 37.63
CA LEU A 576 24.99 -6.87 38.69
C LEU A 576 26.49 -6.97 39.02
N PRO A 577 27.10 -8.17 39.13
CA PRO A 577 28.54 -8.27 39.37
C PRO A 577 29.39 -7.61 38.29
N VAL A 578 28.95 -7.69 37.03
CA VAL A 578 29.66 -7.07 35.89
C VAL A 578 29.45 -5.56 35.88
N LEU A 579 28.24 -5.09 36.19
CA LEU A 579 27.92 -3.66 36.27
C LEU A 579 28.72 -2.95 37.37
N VAL A 580 28.88 -3.58 38.53
CA VAL A 580 29.73 -3.08 39.63
C VAL A 580 31.20 -3.07 39.21
N ARG A 581 31.70 -4.15 38.61
CA ARG A 581 33.08 -4.24 38.14
C ARG A 581 33.43 -3.16 37.10
N ASN A 582 32.49 -2.86 36.20
CA ASN A 582 32.66 -1.85 35.17
C ASN A 582 32.35 -0.42 35.67
N GLY A 583 31.92 -0.27 36.93
CA GLY A 583 31.66 1.02 37.58
C GLY A 583 30.33 1.68 37.20
N SER A 584 29.43 0.99 36.50
CA SER A 584 28.11 1.51 36.13
C SER A 584 27.15 1.57 37.32
N VAL A 585 27.30 0.64 38.26
CA VAL A 585 26.61 0.59 39.55
C VAL A 585 27.63 0.86 40.66
N THR A 586 27.26 1.61 41.68
CA THR A 586 28.12 1.89 42.83
C THR A 586 28.44 0.61 43.60
N ASP A 587 29.71 0.41 43.93
CA ASP A 587 30.16 -0.74 44.74
C ASP A 587 29.91 -0.48 46.23
N ASP A 588 28.67 -0.64 46.68
CA ASP A 588 28.25 -0.35 48.05
C ASP A 588 27.35 -1.44 48.66
N SER A 589 26.85 -1.20 49.88
CA SER A 589 25.97 -2.14 50.57
C SER A 589 24.66 -2.40 49.85
N ASP A 590 24.16 -1.44 49.09
CA ASP A 590 22.85 -1.54 48.44
C ASP A 590 22.92 -2.53 47.26
N ALA A 591 24.07 -2.61 46.58
CA ALA A 591 24.36 -3.62 45.56
C ALA A 591 24.27 -5.06 46.08
N TYR A 592 24.61 -5.30 47.34
CA TYR A 592 24.43 -6.64 47.94
C TYR A 592 23.02 -6.84 48.50
N ALA A 593 22.45 -5.82 49.13
CA ALA A 593 21.18 -5.90 49.84
C ALA A 593 19.97 -6.13 48.91
N CYS A 594 20.06 -5.76 47.62
CA CYS A 594 19.00 -6.01 46.66
C CYS A 594 18.81 -7.49 46.30
N LEU A 595 19.84 -8.32 46.50
CA LEU A 595 19.83 -9.74 46.14
C LEU A 595 19.16 -10.57 47.22
N THR A 596 18.26 -11.47 46.80
CA THR A 596 17.54 -12.36 47.71
C THR A 596 18.42 -13.53 48.18
N ASP A 597 17.97 -14.26 49.20
CA ASP A 597 18.67 -15.44 49.72
C ASP A 597 18.74 -16.61 48.71
N GLU A 598 17.89 -16.62 47.69
CA GLU A 598 17.87 -17.65 46.65
C GLU A 598 18.90 -17.39 45.54
N GLU A 599 19.44 -16.17 45.43
CA GLU A 599 20.32 -15.70 44.35
C GLU A 599 21.81 -15.83 44.69
N TRP A 600 22.19 -16.95 45.30
CA TRP A 600 23.54 -17.14 45.82
C TRP A 600 24.63 -17.08 44.74
N GLU A 601 24.37 -17.61 43.54
CA GLU A 601 25.36 -17.60 42.45
C GLU A 601 25.73 -16.16 42.06
N THR A 602 24.74 -15.28 42.02
CA THR A 602 24.93 -13.84 41.78
C THR A 602 25.66 -13.17 42.95
N LYS A 603 25.27 -13.46 44.20
CA LYS A 603 25.96 -12.95 45.40
C LYS A 603 27.44 -13.34 45.42
N GLU A 604 27.77 -14.59 45.11
CA GLU A 604 29.16 -15.06 45.05
C GLU A 604 29.95 -14.36 43.94
N ALA A 605 29.35 -14.18 42.76
CA ALA A 605 29.96 -13.44 41.67
C ALA A 605 30.17 -11.96 42.05
N LEU A 606 29.21 -11.33 42.73
CA LEU A 606 29.31 -9.95 43.21
C LEU A 606 30.44 -9.79 44.24
N ILE A 607 30.50 -10.68 45.26
CA ILE A 607 31.58 -10.71 46.25
C ILE A 607 32.95 -10.85 45.58
N THR A 608 33.01 -11.57 44.46
CA THR A 608 34.25 -11.77 43.71
C THR A 608 34.63 -10.56 42.85
N ALA A 609 33.62 -9.84 42.32
CA ALA A 609 33.80 -8.69 41.46
C ALA A 609 34.02 -7.37 42.21
N SER A 610 33.45 -7.25 43.42
CA SER A 610 33.50 -6.08 44.28
C SER A 610 34.87 -5.92 44.95
N VAL A 611 35.36 -4.69 44.97
CA VAL A 611 36.59 -4.30 45.68
C VAL A 611 36.26 -3.80 47.09
N GLU A 612 35.10 -3.15 47.25
CA GLU A 612 34.66 -2.51 48.50
C GLU A 612 33.89 -3.47 49.44
N PHE A 613 33.52 -4.68 48.97
CA PHE A 613 32.78 -5.67 49.78
C PHE A 613 33.38 -5.93 51.17
N PRO A 614 34.72 -6.09 51.33
CA PRO A 614 35.32 -6.28 52.66
C PRO A 614 35.03 -5.13 53.65
N GLU A 615 34.82 -3.90 53.15
CA GLU A 615 34.52 -2.74 53.98
C GLU A 615 33.03 -2.66 54.33
N TYR A 616 32.15 -2.72 53.33
CA TYR A 616 30.71 -2.57 53.56
C TYR A 616 30.03 -3.84 54.08
N MET A 617 30.66 -5.02 54.03
CA MET A 617 30.07 -6.22 54.62
C MET A 617 29.78 -6.09 56.13
N LEU A 618 30.47 -5.17 56.81
CA LEU A 618 30.29 -4.88 58.24
C LEU A 618 28.98 -4.16 58.56
N SER A 619 28.36 -3.49 57.58
CA SER A 619 27.06 -2.83 57.73
C SER A 619 25.89 -3.66 57.20
N LEU A 620 26.16 -4.82 56.60
CA LEU A 620 25.13 -5.70 56.04
C LEU A 620 24.51 -6.62 57.10
N ALA A 621 23.20 -6.85 56.97
CA ALA A 621 22.49 -7.89 57.72
C ALA A 621 22.73 -9.25 57.05
N MET A 622 23.87 -9.89 57.35
CA MET A 622 24.25 -11.16 56.75
C MET A 622 23.54 -12.34 57.41
N SER A 623 22.92 -13.22 56.61
CA SER A 623 22.30 -14.43 57.16
C SER A 623 23.35 -15.47 57.56
N THR A 624 22.97 -16.41 58.44
CA THR A 624 23.81 -17.57 58.77
C THR A 624 24.20 -18.39 57.53
N THR A 625 23.34 -18.40 56.51
CA THR A 625 23.61 -19.08 55.25
C THR A 625 24.70 -18.34 54.47
N ASP A 626 24.60 -17.02 54.34
CA ASP A 626 25.60 -16.21 53.62
C ASP A 626 26.98 -16.36 54.25
N LEU A 627 27.07 -16.20 55.57
CA LEU A 627 28.32 -16.31 56.32
C LEU A 627 28.94 -17.71 56.23
N TRP A 628 28.11 -18.75 56.26
CA TRP A 628 28.58 -20.11 56.06
C TRP A 628 29.16 -20.30 54.66
N ILE A 629 28.48 -19.82 53.61
CA ILE A 629 28.96 -20.04 52.24
C ILE A 629 30.23 -19.22 51.96
N ILE A 630 30.31 -17.96 52.40
CA ILE A 630 31.55 -17.15 52.37
C ILE A 630 32.71 -17.91 53.01
N SER A 631 32.45 -18.54 54.16
CA SER A 631 33.47 -19.31 54.88
C SER A 631 33.91 -20.58 54.13
N ALA A 632 32.96 -21.27 53.48
CA ALA A 632 33.17 -22.59 52.88
C ALA A 632 33.62 -22.57 51.41
N ARG A 633 33.23 -21.56 50.63
CA ARG A 633 33.52 -21.44 49.18
C ARG A 633 34.80 -20.65 48.89
N PRO A 634 35.35 -20.76 47.66
CA PRO A 634 36.55 -20.02 47.26
C PRO A 634 36.22 -18.56 46.90
N VAL A 635 35.89 -17.75 47.91
CA VAL A 635 35.75 -16.29 47.77
C VAL A 635 37.11 -15.57 47.97
N PRO A 636 37.28 -14.32 47.51
CA PRO A 636 38.54 -13.58 47.65
C PRO A 636 39.06 -13.53 49.09
N GLU A 637 40.37 -13.65 49.24
CA GLU A 637 41.05 -13.66 50.55
C GLU A 637 40.75 -12.42 51.41
N PRO A 638 40.70 -11.18 50.86
CA PRO A 638 40.36 -9.99 51.64
C PRO A 638 38.99 -10.08 52.33
N VAL A 639 38.01 -10.72 51.69
CA VAL A 639 36.66 -10.91 52.24
C VAL A 639 36.69 -11.86 53.45
N LYS A 640 37.41 -12.98 53.33
CA LYS A 640 37.57 -13.92 54.46
C LYS A 640 38.39 -13.34 55.60
N ASN A 641 39.40 -12.51 55.29
CA ASN A 641 40.17 -11.77 56.29
C ASN A 641 39.26 -10.77 57.02
N ALA A 642 38.45 -9.98 56.31
CA ALA A 642 37.51 -9.05 56.91
C ALA A 642 36.49 -9.75 57.83
N LEU A 643 35.97 -10.91 57.40
CA LEU A 643 35.11 -11.75 58.24
C LEU A 643 35.83 -12.26 59.49
N LEU A 644 37.08 -12.71 59.36
CA LEU A 644 37.88 -13.25 60.46
C LEU A 644 38.27 -12.17 61.49
N ASP A 645 38.63 -10.99 61.02
CA ASP A 645 39.06 -9.86 61.85
C ASP A 645 37.89 -9.20 62.60
N ASN A 646 36.68 -9.27 62.04
CA ASN A 646 35.47 -8.67 62.60
C ASN A 646 34.45 -9.69 63.13
N LEU A 647 34.91 -10.86 63.57
CA LEU A 647 34.04 -11.94 64.08
C LEU A 647 33.11 -11.54 65.23
N THR A 648 33.49 -10.53 66.02
CA THR A 648 32.64 -10.01 67.10
C THR A 648 31.35 -9.36 66.60
N THR A 649 31.32 -8.92 65.34
CA THR A 649 30.15 -8.31 64.70
C THR A 649 29.19 -9.36 64.15
N PHE A 650 29.71 -10.52 63.72
CA PHE A 650 28.95 -11.59 63.05
C PHE A 650 28.73 -12.83 63.93
N ASN A 651 29.11 -12.78 65.21
CA ASN A 651 29.26 -13.95 66.07
C ASN A 651 27.97 -14.77 66.22
N ASP A 652 26.85 -14.10 66.48
CA ASP A 652 25.57 -14.76 66.75
C ASP A 652 24.95 -15.36 65.47
N ASP A 653 25.37 -14.86 64.30
CA ASP A 653 24.83 -15.27 63.00
C ASP A 653 25.71 -16.27 62.26
N LEU A 654 27.01 -16.40 62.57
CA LEU A 654 27.96 -17.27 61.85
C LEU A 654 27.58 -18.78 61.89
N GLY A 655 27.02 -19.21 63.02
CA GLY A 655 26.59 -20.58 63.28
C GLY A 655 27.71 -21.65 63.22
N PRO A 656 27.39 -22.92 63.57
CA PRO A 656 28.41 -23.95 63.73
C PRO A 656 29.14 -24.36 62.44
N ARG A 657 28.43 -24.35 61.31
CA ARG A 657 29.01 -24.72 60.01
C ARG A 657 29.93 -23.64 59.47
N GLY A 658 29.53 -22.37 59.58
CA GLY A 658 30.36 -21.22 59.17
C GLY A 658 31.63 -21.15 60.01
N ALA A 659 31.50 -21.21 61.34
CA ALA A 659 32.63 -21.19 62.25
C ALA A 659 33.62 -22.35 62.01
N GLY A 660 33.11 -23.56 61.77
CA GLY A 660 33.94 -24.71 61.40
C GLY A 660 34.70 -24.52 60.09
N ALA A 661 34.03 -24.01 59.05
CA ALA A 661 34.63 -23.76 57.74
C ALA A 661 35.69 -22.65 57.80
N LEU A 662 35.38 -21.53 58.46
CA LEU A 662 36.30 -20.41 58.60
C LEU A 662 37.54 -20.78 59.43
N ALA A 663 37.37 -21.53 60.52
CA ALA A 663 38.48 -22.05 61.31
C ALA A 663 39.37 -23.01 60.50
N SER A 664 38.76 -23.86 59.66
CA SER A 664 39.50 -24.77 58.78
C SER A 664 40.32 -24.00 57.74
N TRP A 665 39.73 -22.98 57.12
CA TRP A 665 40.43 -22.13 56.15
C TRP A 665 41.58 -21.36 56.81
N ALA A 666 41.34 -20.71 57.96
CA ALA A 666 42.37 -19.97 58.68
C ALA A 666 43.55 -20.86 59.08
N ALA A 667 43.28 -22.10 59.51
CA ALA A 667 44.32 -23.07 59.85
C ALA A 667 45.10 -23.57 58.62
N ALA A 668 44.41 -23.77 57.48
CA ALA A 668 45.03 -24.24 56.25
C ALA A 668 45.95 -23.18 55.61
N GLU A 669 45.50 -21.92 55.58
CA GLU A 669 46.24 -20.78 55.04
C GLU A 669 47.23 -20.15 56.06
N ALA A 670 47.41 -20.79 57.23
CA ALA A 670 48.28 -20.34 58.30
C ALA A 670 48.06 -18.87 58.72
N LYS A 671 46.79 -18.45 58.78
CA LYS A 671 46.40 -17.12 59.29
C LYS A 671 46.67 -17.01 60.79
N ASP A 672 46.89 -15.78 61.26
CA ASP A 672 47.14 -15.45 62.67
C ASP A 672 45.96 -14.63 63.25
N PRO A 673 44.77 -15.24 63.42
CA PRO A 673 43.61 -14.56 63.99
C PRO A 673 43.85 -14.16 65.43
N SER A 674 43.17 -13.10 65.88
CA SER A 674 43.23 -12.68 67.28
C SER A 674 42.81 -13.81 68.24
N PRO A 675 43.35 -13.85 69.47
CA PRO A 675 42.93 -14.82 70.49
C PRO A 675 41.42 -14.84 70.75
N GLU A 676 40.76 -13.68 70.63
CA GLU A 676 39.32 -13.52 70.80
C GLU A 676 38.55 -14.12 69.61
N ALA A 677 39.02 -13.91 68.38
CA ALA A 677 38.47 -14.55 67.17
C ALA A 677 38.52 -16.08 67.28
N VAL A 678 39.63 -16.66 67.74
CA VAL A 678 39.75 -18.12 67.93
C VAL A 678 38.79 -18.64 69.00
N LEU A 679 38.56 -17.88 70.07
CA LEU A 679 37.56 -18.22 71.07
C LEU A 679 36.14 -18.19 70.50
N THR A 680 35.80 -17.18 69.69
CA THR A 680 34.49 -17.08 69.03
C THR A 680 34.26 -18.25 68.09
N LEU A 681 35.23 -18.60 67.23
CA LEU A 681 35.15 -19.78 66.35
C LEU A 681 35.01 -21.09 67.13
N ALA A 682 35.64 -21.19 68.29
CA ALA A 682 35.52 -22.35 69.18
C ALA A 682 34.13 -22.47 69.80
N LYS A 683 33.52 -21.35 70.21
CA LYS A 683 32.17 -21.31 70.79
C LYS A 683 31.10 -21.66 69.77
N GLU A 684 31.16 -21.04 68.59
CA GLU A 684 30.15 -21.26 67.56
C GLU A 684 30.33 -22.62 66.87
N GLY A 685 31.57 -22.99 66.51
CA GLY A 685 31.85 -24.24 65.78
C GLY A 685 31.78 -25.52 66.62
N GLY A 686 31.93 -25.40 67.95
CA GLY A 686 31.82 -26.51 68.89
C GLY A 686 32.78 -27.69 68.60
N PRO A 687 32.40 -28.93 68.94
CA PRO A 687 33.29 -30.09 68.79
C PRO A 687 33.73 -30.41 67.36
N ALA A 688 32.94 -29.99 66.35
CA ALA A 688 33.24 -30.27 64.96
C ALA A 688 34.43 -29.44 64.44
N SER A 689 34.67 -28.25 64.98
CA SER A 689 35.78 -27.37 64.60
C SER A 689 37.09 -27.69 65.35
N ALA A 690 37.07 -28.64 66.31
CA ALA A 690 38.17 -28.92 67.22
C ALA A 690 39.55 -29.14 66.56
N PRO A 691 39.71 -29.89 65.45
CA PRO A 691 41.02 -30.06 64.82
C PRO A 691 41.63 -28.74 64.34
N SER A 692 40.81 -27.88 63.73
CA SER A 692 41.23 -26.59 63.19
C SER A 692 41.49 -25.57 64.30
N ILE A 693 40.64 -25.53 65.33
CA ILE A 693 40.85 -24.68 66.51
C ILE A 693 42.13 -25.06 67.24
N VAL A 694 42.44 -26.34 67.41
CA VAL A 694 43.68 -26.80 68.05
C VAL A 694 44.91 -26.43 67.23
N ALA A 695 44.82 -26.45 65.89
CA ALA A 695 45.89 -25.99 65.02
C ALA A 695 46.16 -24.49 65.19
N LEU A 696 45.10 -23.67 65.17
CA LEU A 696 45.18 -22.22 65.42
C LEU A 696 45.75 -21.93 66.81
N LEU A 697 45.21 -22.53 67.88
CA LEU A 697 45.71 -22.38 69.25
C LEU A 697 47.18 -22.81 69.39
N GLY A 698 47.60 -23.84 68.65
CA GLY A 698 48.98 -24.32 68.63
C GLY A 698 49.95 -23.31 68.02
N ALA A 699 49.55 -22.62 66.95
CA ALA A 699 50.36 -21.60 66.28
C ALA A 699 50.66 -20.40 67.20
N GLN A 700 49.68 -19.97 68.00
CA GLN A 700 49.81 -18.87 68.96
C GLN A 700 50.01 -19.33 70.43
N ALA A 701 50.39 -20.59 70.66
CA ALA A 701 50.44 -21.17 72.00
C ALA A 701 51.38 -20.42 72.98
N SER A 702 52.43 -19.76 72.47
CA SER A 702 53.37 -19.00 73.29
C SER A 702 52.86 -17.62 73.72
N SER A 703 51.98 -17.00 72.94
CA SER A 703 51.51 -15.63 73.11
C SER A 703 50.10 -15.54 73.70
N ILE A 704 49.25 -16.54 73.48
CA ILE A 704 47.87 -16.54 73.95
C ILE A 704 47.76 -16.52 75.49
N ASP A 705 46.82 -15.73 75.98
CA ASP A 705 46.43 -15.70 77.39
C ASP A 705 45.90 -17.07 77.84
N ILE A 706 46.27 -17.48 79.05
CA ILE A 706 45.97 -18.83 79.52
C ILE A 706 44.48 -19.04 79.77
N ASP A 707 43.73 -18.00 80.15
CA ASP A 707 42.30 -18.11 80.42
C ASP A 707 41.51 -18.11 79.12
N LEU A 708 41.94 -17.36 78.09
CA LEU A 708 41.40 -17.49 76.73
C LEU A 708 41.66 -18.88 76.13
N LEU A 709 42.87 -19.43 76.29
CA LEU A 709 43.19 -20.79 75.84
C LEU A 709 42.29 -21.83 76.51
N LYS A 710 42.07 -21.74 77.84
CA LYS A 710 41.13 -22.62 78.54
C LYS A 710 39.69 -22.43 78.05
N ALA A 711 39.27 -21.19 77.82
CA ALA A 711 37.92 -20.91 77.35
C ALA A 711 37.66 -21.55 75.97
N ALA A 712 38.62 -21.45 75.05
CA ALA A 712 38.52 -22.07 73.72
C ALA A 712 38.51 -23.60 73.79
N LEU A 713 39.36 -24.21 74.64
CA LEU A 713 39.37 -25.66 74.86
C LEU A 713 38.08 -26.18 75.53
N ASN A 714 37.45 -25.39 76.40
CA ASN A 714 36.13 -25.73 76.95
C ASN A 714 35.04 -25.63 75.87
N ALA A 715 35.12 -24.64 74.98
CA ALA A 715 34.11 -24.40 73.95
C ALA A 715 34.04 -25.52 72.89
N ILE A 716 35.18 -26.10 72.49
CA ILE A 716 35.22 -27.27 71.59
C ILE A 716 34.88 -28.60 72.29
N GLY A 717 34.64 -28.60 73.61
CA GLY A 717 34.12 -29.75 74.35
C GLY A 717 35.08 -30.93 74.54
N ASP A 718 34.51 -32.10 74.85
CA ASP A 718 35.26 -33.33 75.14
C ASP A 718 36.01 -33.86 73.89
N PRO A 719 37.28 -34.31 74.01
CA PRO A 719 38.07 -34.53 75.23
C PRO A 719 38.91 -33.32 75.69
N TYR A 720 38.79 -32.16 75.04
CA TYR A 720 39.67 -31.00 75.25
C TYR A 720 39.30 -30.19 76.50
N GLU A 721 38.02 -30.11 76.87
CA GLU A 721 37.55 -29.43 78.09
C GLU A 721 38.20 -30.00 79.36
N ARG A 722 38.53 -31.30 79.36
CA ARG A 722 39.25 -31.97 80.47
C ARG A 722 40.66 -31.44 80.66
N LEU A 723 41.22 -30.70 79.71
CA LEU A 723 42.56 -30.11 79.81
C LEU A 723 42.58 -28.72 80.46
N THR A 724 41.43 -28.17 80.89
CA THR A 724 41.35 -26.78 81.36
C THR A 724 41.51 -26.61 82.88
N LYS A 725 41.46 -27.71 83.65
CA LYS A 725 41.59 -27.72 85.12
C LYS A 725 42.58 -28.79 85.56
N ARG A 726 43.13 -28.70 86.77
CA ARG A 726 43.88 -29.81 87.40
C ARG A 726 42.95 -30.99 87.71
N GLY A 727 43.49 -32.19 87.83
CA GLY A 727 42.66 -33.37 88.08
C GLY A 727 43.38 -34.70 88.02
N TRP A 728 42.64 -35.77 88.34
CA TRP A 728 43.13 -37.14 88.41
C TRP A 728 42.96 -37.93 87.11
N GLU A 729 42.14 -37.40 86.20
CA GLU A 729 41.85 -38.01 84.91
C GLU A 729 43.04 -37.96 83.95
N ARG A 730 43.06 -38.92 83.02
CA ARG A 730 44.06 -39.01 81.94
C ARG A 730 43.37 -38.92 80.59
N PRO A 731 43.00 -37.71 80.14
CA PRO A 731 42.30 -37.55 78.88
C PRO A 731 43.19 -38.01 77.72
N LYS A 732 42.55 -38.62 76.73
CA LYS A 732 43.18 -38.99 75.46
C LYS A 732 42.69 -37.99 74.43
N VAL A 733 43.58 -37.10 74.00
CA VAL A 733 43.25 -36.10 72.98
C VAL A 733 43.80 -36.55 71.63
N PRO A 734 43.09 -36.32 70.53
CA PRO A 734 43.59 -36.56 69.18
C PRO A 734 44.97 -35.92 68.94
N ASP A 735 45.82 -36.62 68.19
CA ASP A 735 47.12 -36.12 67.73
C ASP A 735 46.91 -35.27 66.46
N THR A 736 46.41 -34.05 66.65
CA THR A 736 46.19 -33.06 65.59
C THR A 736 47.32 -32.04 65.54
N VAL A 737 47.48 -31.37 64.40
CA VAL A 737 48.43 -30.26 64.23
C VAL A 737 48.17 -29.21 65.32
N GLY A 738 49.23 -28.70 65.95
CA GLY A 738 49.15 -27.72 67.05
C GLY A 738 48.95 -28.30 68.45
N MET A 739 48.46 -29.54 68.61
CA MET A 739 48.12 -30.11 69.93
C MET A 739 49.32 -30.22 70.88
N GLU A 740 50.50 -30.57 70.38
CA GLU A 740 51.72 -30.66 71.19
C GLU A 740 52.11 -29.29 71.79
N ALA A 741 52.01 -28.22 71.00
CA ALA A 741 52.29 -26.86 71.45
C ALA A 741 51.30 -26.41 72.54
N VAL A 742 50.01 -26.72 72.36
CA VAL A 742 48.97 -26.49 73.37
C VAL A 742 49.27 -27.26 74.67
N LEU A 743 49.68 -28.53 74.58
CA LEU A 743 50.04 -29.33 75.77
C LEU A 743 51.29 -28.82 76.49
N LEU A 744 52.29 -28.33 75.75
CA LEU A 744 53.48 -27.69 76.32
C LEU A 744 53.13 -26.40 77.05
N ARG A 745 52.24 -25.57 76.47
CA ARG A 745 51.72 -24.36 77.12
C ARG A 745 50.94 -24.69 78.39
N LEU A 746 50.07 -25.70 78.37
CA LEU A 746 49.36 -26.17 79.56
C LEU A 746 50.29 -26.77 80.63
N ARG A 747 51.46 -27.29 80.22
CA ARG A 747 52.49 -27.76 81.15
C ARG A 747 53.25 -26.61 81.82
N SER A 748 53.48 -25.50 81.11
CA SER A 748 54.15 -24.34 81.71
C SER A 748 53.33 -23.64 82.79
N VAL A 749 52.00 -23.82 82.78
CA VAL A 749 51.07 -23.27 83.78
C VAL A 749 50.55 -24.31 84.78
N ASP A 750 51.24 -25.45 84.90
CA ASP A 750 50.95 -26.47 85.92
C ASP A 750 49.55 -27.13 85.82
N ILE A 751 48.99 -27.23 84.61
CA ILE A 751 47.75 -28.00 84.37
C ILE A 751 48.07 -29.41 83.86
N VAL A 752 49.03 -29.53 82.95
CA VAL A 752 49.54 -30.81 82.43
C VAL A 752 50.89 -31.14 83.10
N SER A 753 51.07 -32.38 83.58
CA SER A 753 52.34 -32.83 84.19
C SER A 753 53.28 -33.47 83.17
N LYS A 754 52.75 -34.39 82.36
CA LYS A 754 53.44 -35.11 81.27
C LYS A 754 52.40 -35.60 80.26
N PHE A 755 52.80 -35.78 79.02
CA PHE A 755 51.98 -36.40 77.98
C PHE A 755 52.82 -37.37 77.15
N LYS A 756 52.19 -38.38 76.57
CA LYS A 756 52.85 -39.36 75.69
C LYS A 756 52.06 -39.53 74.41
N ARG A 757 52.75 -39.40 73.27
CA ARG A 757 52.20 -39.67 71.93
C ARG A 757 52.06 -41.17 71.69
N HIS A 758 50.90 -41.61 71.21
CA HIS A 758 50.66 -42.99 70.79
C HIS A 758 50.44 -43.05 69.27
N GLU A 759 51.51 -43.26 68.51
CA GLU A 759 51.50 -43.21 67.04
C GLU A 759 50.43 -44.12 66.40
N LYS A 760 50.27 -45.35 66.90
CA LYS A 760 49.29 -46.32 66.35
C LYS A 760 47.83 -45.91 66.59
N LYS A 761 47.55 -45.15 67.65
CA LYS A 761 46.19 -44.73 68.00
C LYS A 761 45.92 -43.26 67.65
N ARG A 762 46.93 -42.54 67.14
CA ARG A 762 46.90 -41.11 66.80
C ARG A 762 46.27 -40.25 67.90
N VAL A 763 46.71 -40.47 69.15
CA VAL A 763 46.28 -39.71 70.33
C VAL A 763 47.45 -39.41 71.25
N PHE A 764 47.37 -38.30 71.97
CA PHE A 764 48.18 -38.01 73.16
C PHE A 764 47.45 -38.51 74.41
N GLU A 765 48.11 -39.34 75.21
CA GLU A 765 47.66 -39.66 76.56
C GLU A 765 48.26 -38.66 77.54
N VAL A 766 47.40 -37.83 78.14
CA VAL A 766 47.82 -36.68 78.94
C VAL A 766 47.67 -37.00 80.42
N SER A 767 48.73 -36.80 81.21
CA SER A 767 48.68 -36.86 82.67
C SER A 767 48.55 -35.46 83.24
N LYS A 768 47.40 -35.14 83.83
CA LYS A 768 47.16 -33.85 84.47
C LYS A 768 47.94 -33.71 85.79
N ARG A 769 48.24 -32.47 86.18
CA ARG A 769 48.81 -32.18 87.49
C ARG A 769 47.70 -32.30 88.54
N ARG A 770 48.04 -32.93 89.68
CA ARG A 770 47.09 -33.09 90.80
C ARG A 770 46.78 -31.72 91.39
N PRO A 771 45.55 -31.49 91.90
CA PRO A 771 45.13 -30.21 92.48
C PRO A 771 46.16 -29.61 93.41
#